data_AF-A0A1S6K847-F1
#
_entry.id   AF-A0A1S6K847-F1
#
_cell.length_a   1.000
_cell.length_b   1.000
_cell.length_c   1.000
_cell.angle_alpha   90.00
_cell.angle_beta   90.00
_cell.angle_gamma   90.00
#
_symmetry.space_group_name_H-M   'P 1'
#
loop_
_entity.id
_entity.type
_entity.pdbx_description
1 polymer ?
#
loop_
_entity_poly.entity_id
_entity_poly.type
_entity_poly.pdbx_seq_one_letter_code
_entity_poly.pdbx_strand_id
1 'polypeptide(L)'
;MAQDVSRKLHPSRALRGSGSWRRASLTTPWSMASMPAAWSRSLTSLHLATRIVHRAGQLLGYSAEEDKFSVQMVVDGTVLTLDPMYVHKAPEERLAKPGEGGDEFSFDVLLGPRTQKHSVGEEAGACLSEKGFCVMKLLQSADQLESAFDCMKGLEASGKFGRLPQEIEEGHLGKSGRAKTMWLSPDEEEEGSILDSLDNKMTGLAQVIMPFTEDVLGSPLQDRTPALVCVSMSDADEAEYDVPNASDKELTDYYETWYRSQLRLVYFLGPVKGTVVLSAKESSSFEGPKSEYSIVAGPGTLLLVREDALEYSFQEPQEGETSWMQCFLMSPGLALNIEGEITGDFSVLATKGEGPPPPTSETVSVVAMAIQCAANMYDHHKEWASYMGGTDGQLEVPFMRFDYHPYYSDEVDMPINTTFVKHCAVQEGIDMFDNRIFEISNMDAEAMCPQCRQVLEVGCLILHQRGITKKMCNTHPIHASVSVGCDKEEWLNMPGVPRSVATNNQLAITANRFNYIFNLKGGSYVCDTACSSSLVATHLGKVNLLERRWDPLEWHMAQGTNLSLTVGLLIGGCASHMLSPGGRCFTFNATANGYNRGDGTAGFMLKAGNQDDERWAFLRGTQMGQDGRSASLSAPNGPAQEKCIWGAVREARMVPPESTVWECHGTGTSLGDPIEVGAVRKVQIKMPRKEPLMVSTSKSNIGHLEGSAAAVAMCKCVMTVIKTKCAPTIHFKTLNPHLDHAMFDAIFCTEANPYLYRCGHCQVSSFGVGGTNGHAIFWGEETREAPNYQMLFYKKMKECPAQIIADGTNPKNWEYSGPGFDWKDESKYTVKIEKDLTSDAFVVKWEKQEEGEIEVPEFYSITGTHNEWQDDRMMEGDVPGLYYVVVEVPDSGSLDFRIMAEGDQERSIGPDIEACTKKTAQIRGPEKDLTTFWRAAGPKNSLLRVELYAPAKGKRFLTWLREKDEDGEWGATLRGTAAAEGEAEVE
;
A
#
# COMPACT_ATOMS: atom_id res chain seq x y z
N MET A 1 -39.88 6.73 12.40
CA MET A 1 -39.15 6.21 13.58
C MET A 1 -37.71 6.61 13.41
N ALA A 2 -37.25 7.46 14.33
CA ALA A 2 -35.86 7.87 14.43
C ALA A 2 -35.20 7.00 15.52
N GLN A 3 -34.01 6.49 15.26
CA GLN A 3 -32.91 6.47 16.23
C GLN A 3 -31.58 6.10 15.54
N ASP A 4 -30.58 6.90 15.89
CA ASP A 4 -29.19 6.92 15.48
C ASP A 4 -28.43 5.62 15.70
N VAL A 5 -27.47 5.33 14.79
CA VAL A 5 -26.10 4.94 15.19
C VAL A 5 -25.10 5.55 14.21
N SER A 6 -24.15 6.28 14.79
CA SER A 6 -23.03 6.98 14.15
C SER A 6 -21.83 6.08 13.83
N ARG A 7 -21.23 6.33 12.65
CA ARG A 7 -19.78 6.36 12.30
C ARG A 7 -18.82 5.30 12.88
N LYS A 8 -18.18 4.52 12.00
CA LYS A 8 -16.85 4.81 11.38
C LYS A 8 -16.44 3.63 10.46
N LEU A 9 -16.09 3.97 9.22
CA LEU A 9 -15.51 3.12 8.18
C LEU A 9 -14.01 3.41 8.08
N HIS A 10 -13.18 2.36 8.01
CA HIS A 10 -12.01 2.23 7.14
C HIS A 10 -11.46 0.77 7.23
N PRO A 11 -10.69 0.27 6.24
CA PRO A 11 -11.22 -0.74 5.31
C PRO A 11 -10.36 -2.01 5.17
N SER A 12 -10.90 -2.92 4.32
CA SER A 12 -10.25 -3.99 3.52
C SER A 12 -9.68 -5.20 4.26
N ARG A 13 -10.28 -6.40 4.12
CA ARG A 13 -10.19 -7.39 2.99
C ARG A 13 -8.81 -8.07 2.91
N ALA A 14 -8.63 -9.39 2.76
CA ALA A 14 -9.55 -10.49 2.56
C ALA A 14 -8.83 -11.86 2.70
N LEU A 15 -9.57 -12.85 3.23
CA LEU A 15 -9.75 -14.22 2.76
C LEU A 15 -8.55 -15.04 2.22
N ARG A 16 -8.20 -16.10 2.97
CA ARG A 16 -8.22 -17.50 2.48
C ARG A 16 -8.63 -18.46 3.61
N GLY A 17 -9.80 -19.10 3.47
CA GLY A 17 -10.01 -20.48 3.96
C GLY A 17 -9.70 -21.44 2.79
N SER A 18 -9.46 -22.74 2.95
CA SER A 18 -9.66 -23.68 4.05
C SER A 18 -8.91 -24.98 3.71
N GLY A 19 -8.31 -25.66 4.69
CA GLY A 19 -7.63 -26.94 4.48
C GLY A 19 -7.11 -27.62 5.75
N SER A 20 -8.04 -27.99 6.64
CA SER A 20 -7.97 -29.01 7.69
C SER A 20 -6.72 -29.19 8.58
N TRP A 21 -6.86 -28.72 9.82
CA TRP A 21 -6.58 -29.43 11.09
C TRP A 21 -5.38 -30.39 11.19
N ARG A 22 -4.30 -29.91 11.82
CA ARG A 22 -3.82 -30.44 13.11
C ARG A 22 -3.34 -29.28 13.99
N ARG A 23 -4.18 -28.86 14.94
CA ARG A 23 -3.72 -28.14 16.13
C ARG A 23 -2.85 -29.09 16.94
N ALA A 24 -1.53 -28.90 16.95
CA ALA A 24 -0.72 -29.30 18.09
C ALA A 24 -0.63 -28.08 19.01
N SER A 25 -1.20 -28.22 20.20
CA SER A 25 -1.14 -27.25 21.28
C SER A 25 0.31 -26.98 21.69
N LEU A 26 0.79 -25.74 21.55
CA LEU A 26 1.95 -25.25 22.30
C LEU A 26 1.46 -24.60 23.61
N THR A 27 0.86 -25.43 24.47
CA THR A 27 0.68 -25.13 25.90
C THR A 27 0.62 -26.47 26.62
N THR A 28 1.78 -27.04 26.90
CA THR A 28 1.94 -27.95 28.03
C THR A 28 2.96 -27.31 28.97
N PRO A 29 2.55 -26.86 30.17
CA PRO A 29 3.50 -26.60 31.24
C PRO A 29 4.16 -27.94 31.58
N TRP A 30 5.49 -28.00 31.56
CA TRP A 30 6.18 -29.15 32.15
C TRP A 30 5.86 -29.20 33.65
N SER A 31 5.53 -30.39 34.16
CA SER A 31 5.51 -30.62 35.60
C SER A 31 6.94 -30.53 36.13
N MET A 32 7.19 -29.65 37.11
CA MET A 32 8.44 -29.60 37.89
C MET A 32 8.73 -30.88 38.72
N ALA A 33 7.99 -31.97 38.50
CA ALA A 33 7.91 -33.12 39.40
C ALA A 33 9.04 -34.16 39.22
N SER A 34 9.87 -34.07 38.17
CA SER A 34 10.89 -35.10 37.87
C SER A 34 12.35 -34.62 38.00
N MET A 35 12.61 -33.38 38.42
CA MET A 35 13.97 -32.88 38.66
C MET A 35 14.39 -33.07 40.13
N PRO A 36 15.66 -33.42 40.41
CA PRO A 36 16.22 -33.33 41.76
C PRO A 36 16.09 -31.90 42.31
N ALA A 37 15.61 -31.76 43.55
CA ALA A 37 15.19 -30.49 44.16
C ALA A 37 16.21 -29.33 44.07
N ALA A 38 17.51 -29.64 43.95
CA ALA A 38 18.60 -28.67 43.82
C ALA A 38 18.55 -27.81 42.53
N TRP A 39 17.88 -28.28 41.47
CA TRP A 39 17.87 -27.61 40.16
C TRP A 39 16.59 -26.86 39.82
N SER A 40 15.52 -27.05 40.62
CA SER A 40 14.19 -26.45 40.38
C SER A 40 14.12 -24.93 40.61
N ARG A 41 15.10 -24.35 41.32
CA ARG A 41 15.11 -22.93 41.71
C ARG A 41 16.05 -22.03 40.89
N SER A 42 16.82 -22.54 39.93
CA SER A 42 17.94 -21.80 39.31
C SER A 42 17.82 -21.53 37.80
N LEU A 43 16.61 -21.50 37.23
CA LEU A 43 16.39 -21.41 35.78
C LEU A 43 16.08 -19.99 35.26
N THR A 44 16.16 -18.97 36.10
CA THR A 44 15.80 -17.58 35.76
C THR A 44 16.97 -16.64 35.50
N SER A 45 18.22 -17.08 35.64
CA SER A 45 19.41 -16.25 35.34
C SER A 45 20.05 -16.64 34.03
N LEU A 46 20.46 -15.63 33.25
CA LEU A 46 21.12 -15.63 31.93
C LEU A 46 22.43 -16.46 31.81
N HIS A 47 22.71 -17.36 32.74
CA HIS A 47 24.04 -17.90 33.03
C HIS A 47 23.98 -19.39 33.34
N LEU A 48 23.77 -20.20 32.29
CA LEU A 48 23.98 -21.64 32.36
C LEU A 48 24.97 -22.01 31.25
N ALA A 49 26.24 -21.71 31.47
CA ALA A 49 27.33 -22.42 30.84
C ALA A 49 27.63 -23.67 31.69
N THR A 50 27.17 -24.84 31.25
CA THR A 50 27.47 -26.08 31.96
C THR A 50 28.86 -26.59 31.58
N ARG A 51 29.72 -26.80 32.59
CA ARG A 51 31.11 -27.21 32.39
C ARG A 51 31.19 -28.70 32.09
N ILE A 52 31.45 -29.04 30.83
CA ILE A 52 31.71 -30.42 30.38
C ILE A 52 33.19 -30.47 30.05
N VAL A 53 34.01 -31.12 30.89
CA VAL A 53 35.45 -31.29 30.63
C VAL A 53 36.11 -29.99 30.11
N HIS A 54 35.93 -28.89 30.86
CA HIS A 54 36.45 -27.55 30.54
C HIS A 54 35.79 -26.74 29.40
N ARG A 55 34.64 -27.15 28.84
CA ARG A 55 33.90 -26.39 27.80
C ARG A 55 32.54 -25.86 28.30
N ALA A 56 32.07 -24.73 27.74
CA ALA A 56 30.79 -24.06 28.08
C ALA A 56 29.65 -24.47 27.12
N GLY A 57 28.41 -24.57 27.62
CA GLY A 57 27.21 -24.92 26.84
C GLY A 57 25.89 -24.56 27.54
N GLN A 58 24.80 -24.34 26.80
CA GLN A 58 23.46 -24.05 27.33
C GLN A 58 22.65 -25.33 27.54
N LEU A 59 21.97 -25.42 28.69
CA LEU A 59 21.08 -26.54 29.00
C LEU A 59 19.79 -26.49 28.14
N LEU A 60 19.55 -27.51 27.32
CA LEU A 60 18.36 -27.63 26.46
C LEU A 60 17.23 -28.44 27.09
N GLY A 61 17.51 -29.36 28.01
CA GLY A 61 16.49 -30.24 28.60
C GLY A 61 17.08 -31.35 29.48
N TYR A 62 16.20 -32.09 30.16
CA TYR A 62 16.53 -33.27 30.96
C TYR A 62 15.56 -34.41 30.62
N SER A 63 16.09 -35.57 30.28
CA SER A 63 15.32 -36.80 30.08
C SER A 63 15.26 -37.58 31.38
N ALA A 64 14.08 -37.67 31.98
CA ALA A 64 13.87 -38.44 33.20
C ALA A 64 13.92 -39.96 32.97
N GLU A 65 13.67 -40.43 31.74
CA GLU A 65 13.78 -41.85 31.38
C GLU A 65 15.24 -42.32 31.27
N GLU A 66 16.14 -41.44 30.82
CA GLU A 66 17.55 -41.76 30.60
C GLU A 66 18.49 -41.23 31.71
N ASP A 67 17.97 -40.42 32.63
CA ASP A 67 18.73 -39.65 33.64
C ASP A 67 19.88 -38.84 33.03
N LYS A 68 19.61 -38.11 31.94
CA LYS A 68 20.61 -37.32 31.21
C LYS A 68 20.14 -35.91 30.85
N PHE A 69 21.07 -34.97 30.85
CA PHE A 69 20.87 -33.62 30.34
C PHE A 69 21.25 -33.50 28.88
N SER A 70 20.45 -32.78 28.11
CA SER A 70 20.82 -32.33 26.77
C SER A 70 21.43 -30.92 26.89
N VAL A 71 22.67 -30.75 26.44
CA VAL A 71 23.42 -29.49 26.49
C VAL A 71 23.92 -29.14 25.10
N GLN A 72 23.71 -27.90 24.67
CA GLN A 72 24.27 -27.37 23.43
C GLN A 72 25.56 -26.59 23.71
N MET A 73 26.66 -26.96 23.07
CA MET A 73 27.96 -26.34 23.31
C MET A 73 28.07 -24.95 22.66
N VAL A 74 28.77 -24.01 23.33
CA VAL A 74 28.96 -22.62 22.85
C VAL A 74 29.94 -22.53 21.67
N VAL A 75 30.94 -23.41 21.64
CA VAL A 75 32.06 -23.31 20.67
C VAL A 75 31.70 -23.86 19.29
N ASP A 76 31.02 -25.00 19.25
CA ASP A 76 30.73 -25.75 18.01
C ASP A 76 29.23 -26.01 17.79
N GLY A 77 28.36 -25.57 18.72
CA GLY A 77 26.92 -25.77 18.62
C GLY A 77 26.44 -27.21 18.78
N THR A 78 27.34 -28.15 19.08
CA THR A 78 27.02 -29.58 19.18
C THR A 78 26.08 -29.82 20.35
N VAL A 79 25.05 -30.63 20.13
CA VAL A 79 24.15 -31.08 21.20
C VAL A 79 24.68 -32.39 21.77
N LEU A 80 25.08 -32.36 23.04
CA LEU A 80 25.55 -33.52 23.79
C LEU A 80 24.49 -33.97 24.79
N THR A 81 24.35 -35.29 24.94
CA THR A 81 23.51 -35.88 26.00
C THR A 81 24.41 -36.47 27.07
N LEU A 82 24.35 -35.93 28.29
CA LEU A 82 25.36 -36.12 29.32
C LEU A 82 24.75 -36.48 30.67
N ASP A 83 25.45 -37.33 31.42
CA ASP A 83 25.04 -37.67 32.78
C ASP A 83 25.14 -36.43 33.70
N PRO A 84 24.23 -36.26 34.68
CA PRO A 84 24.20 -35.13 35.62
C PRO A 84 25.53 -34.83 36.30
N MET A 85 26.36 -35.84 36.52
CA MET A 85 27.69 -35.68 37.15
C MET A 85 28.68 -34.87 36.30
N TYR A 86 28.45 -34.73 34.99
CA TYR A 86 29.30 -33.97 34.07
C TYR A 86 28.77 -32.56 33.80
N VAL A 87 27.71 -32.14 34.51
CA VAL A 87 26.96 -30.90 34.26
C VAL A 87 26.99 -30.06 35.53
N HIS A 88 27.86 -29.04 35.54
CA HIS A 88 28.03 -28.13 36.69
C HIS A 88 27.65 -26.69 36.31
N LYS A 89 27.04 -25.93 37.24
CA LYS A 89 26.79 -24.49 37.07
C LYS A 89 28.13 -23.78 36.76
N ALA A 90 28.15 -22.89 35.77
CA ALA A 90 29.32 -22.05 35.53
C ALA A 90 29.64 -21.21 36.78
N PRO A 91 30.92 -21.10 37.17
CA PRO A 91 31.34 -20.12 38.18
C PRO A 91 31.02 -18.71 37.67
N GLU A 92 30.41 -17.89 38.53
CA GLU A 92 30.10 -16.47 38.23
C GLU A 92 31.36 -15.67 37.85
N GLU A 93 32.55 -16.10 38.28
CA GLU A 93 33.84 -15.47 37.99
C GLU A 93 34.35 -15.66 36.55
N ARG A 94 33.87 -16.69 35.81
CA ARG A 94 34.26 -16.93 34.39
C ARG A 94 33.26 -16.40 33.37
N LEU A 95 32.04 -16.11 33.81
CA LEU A 95 31.11 -15.21 33.12
C LEU A 95 31.46 -13.80 33.58
N ALA A 96 32.69 -13.39 33.26
CA ALA A 96 33.30 -12.18 33.79
C ALA A 96 32.35 -11.00 33.63
N LYS A 97 32.37 -10.08 34.60
CA LYS A 97 31.59 -8.83 34.58
C LYS A 97 31.63 -8.17 33.19
N PRO A 98 30.57 -7.45 32.79
CA PRO A 98 30.55 -6.70 31.53
C PRO A 98 31.86 -5.92 31.33
N GLY A 99 32.54 -6.13 30.20
CA GLY A 99 33.61 -5.20 29.77
C GLY A 99 35.07 -5.64 29.91
N GLU A 100 35.38 -6.89 30.21
CA GLU A 100 36.72 -7.45 29.97
C GLU A 100 36.79 -8.45 28.80
N GLY A 101 35.63 -8.86 28.28
CA GLY A 101 35.47 -9.99 27.36
C GLY A 101 35.69 -9.67 25.89
N GLY A 102 36.63 -10.41 25.32
CA GLY A 102 36.91 -10.49 23.89
C GLY A 102 37.69 -11.75 23.54
N ASP A 103 37.62 -12.80 24.36
CA ASP A 103 38.25 -14.09 24.07
C ASP A 103 37.18 -15.15 23.75
N GLU A 104 37.61 -16.33 23.30
CA GLU A 104 36.72 -17.42 22.85
C GLU A 104 35.66 -17.86 23.88
N PHE A 105 35.84 -17.54 25.16
CA PHE A 105 34.97 -17.97 26.25
C PHE A 105 34.36 -16.82 27.05
N SER A 106 34.57 -15.56 26.62
CA SER A 106 34.12 -14.36 27.32
C SER A 106 33.22 -13.51 26.43
N PHE A 107 31.92 -13.53 26.71
CA PHE A 107 30.86 -12.79 26.01
C PHE A 107 29.87 -12.24 27.03
N ASP A 108 29.13 -11.18 26.68
CA ASP A 108 28.16 -10.55 27.58
C ASP A 108 26.81 -11.30 27.57
N VAL A 109 26.35 -11.70 26.38
CA VAL A 109 25.03 -12.33 26.20
C VAL A 109 25.12 -13.64 25.43
N LEU A 110 24.49 -14.71 25.92
CA LEU A 110 24.31 -15.96 25.18
C LEU A 110 22.91 -16.04 24.58
N LEU A 111 22.83 -16.15 23.26
CA LEU A 111 21.58 -16.30 22.51
C LEU A 111 21.42 -17.75 22.06
N GLY A 112 20.48 -18.46 22.66
CA GLY A 112 20.07 -19.82 22.28
C GLY A 112 18.56 -20.07 22.37
N PRO A 113 18.10 -21.32 22.14
CA PRO A 113 16.68 -21.68 22.05
C PRO A 113 15.84 -21.37 23.29
N ARG A 114 16.47 -21.22 24.47
CA ARG A 114 15.79 -20.93 25.75
C ARG A 114 16.01 -19.50 26.27
N THR A 115 16.44 -18.59 25.40
CA THR A 115 16.76 -17.21 25.81
C THR A 115 15.50 -16.40 26.05
N GLN A 116 15.46 -15.66 27.16
CA GLN A 116 14.39 -14.71 27.44
C GLN A 116 14.71 -13.38 26.75
N LYS A 117 13.83 -12.96 25.83
CA LYS A 117 14.03 -11.76 25.02
C LYS A 117 14.22 -10.49 25.86
N HIS A 118 13.43 -10.33 26.93
CA HIS A 118 13.51 -9.16 27.81
C HIS A 118 14.90 -8.98 28.41
N SER A 119 15.46 -10.06 28.98
CA SER A 119 16.77 -10.02 29.63
C SER A 119 17.92 -9.78 28.65
N VAL A 120 17.76 -10.21 27.39
CA VAL A 120 18.72 -9.84 26.33
C VAL A 120 18.71 -8.34 26.08
N GLY A 121 17.52 -7.74 25.99
CA GLY A 121 17.37 -6.30 25.80
C GLY A 121 17.95 -5.49 26.95
N GLU A 122 17.65 -5.86 28.20
CA GLU A 122 18.19 -5.21 29.40
C GLU A 122 19.72 -5.28 29.46
N GLU A 123 20.31 -6.47 29.26
CA GLU A 123 21.77 -6.66 29.33
C GLU A 123 22.48 -5.94 28.17
N ALA A 124 21.90 -5.97 26.97
CA ALA A 124 22.41 -5.23 25.82
C ALA A 124 22.39 -3.71 26.09
N GLY A 125 21.28 -3.18 26.62
CA GLY A 125 21.15 -1.78 27.00
C GLY A 125 22.17 -1.37 28.06
N ALA A 126 22.35 -2.18 29.11
CA ALA A 126 23.35 -1.95 30.15
C ALA A 126 24.78 -1.92 29.59
N CYS A 127 25.15 -2.91 28.75
CA CYS A 127 26.45 -2.95 28.09
C CYS A 127 26.71 -1.71 27.21
N LEU A 128 25.71 -1.31 26.41
CA LEU A 128 25.82 -0.11 25.56
C LEU A 128 25.91 1.18 26.39
N SER A 129 25.32 1.22 27.59
CA SER A 129 25.41 2.35 28.51
C SER A 129 26.74 2.40 29.27
N GLU A 130 27.32 1.26 29.64
CA GLU A 130 28.53 1.21 30.48
C GLU A 130 29.83 1.26 29.67
N LYS A 131 29.88 0.57 28.52
CA LYS A 131 31.12 0.44 27.71
C LYS A 131 30.97 0.76 26.23
N GLY A 132 29.74 0.97 25.75
CA GLY A 132 29.45 1.38 24.38
C GLY A 132 29.39 0.26 23.35
N PHE A 133 29.54 -1.01 23.74
CA PHE A 133 29.37 -2.16 22.87
C PHE A 133 28.83 -3.37 23.65
N CYS A 134 28.32 -4.39 22.96
CA CYS A 134 27.88 -5.65 23.55
C CYS A 134 28.29 -6.83 22.66
N VAL A 135 28.96 -7.82 23.24
CA VAL A 135 29.40 -9.06 22.57
C VAL A 135 28.40 -10.16 22.89
N MET A 136 27.71 -10.64 21.87
CA MET A 136 26.72 -11.71 21.97
C MET A 136 27.21 -12.97 21.28
N LYS A 137 26.92 -14.13 21.85
CA LYS A 137 27.25 -15.43 21.26
C LYS A 137 25.97 -16.15 20.86
N LEU A 138 25.81 -16.47 19.58
CA LEU A 138 24.64 -17.16 19.05
C LEU A 138 24.90 -18.67 18.96
N LEU A 139 24.08 -19.47 19.63
CA LEU A 139 24.12 -20.93 19.55
C LEU A 139 23.52 -21.39 18.22
N GLN A 140 24.40 -21.72 17.27
CA GLN A 140 24.04 -22.31 15.97
C GLN A 140 24.78 -23.62 15.78
N SER A 141 24.19 -24.56 15.05
CA SER A 141 24.87 -25.82 14.70
C SER A 141 26.00 -25.57 13.71
N ALA A 142 27.09 -26.33 13.82
CA ALA A 142 28.20 -26.29 12.86
C ALA A 142 27.71 -26.40 11.41
N ASP A 143 26.78 -27.31 11.12
CA ASP A 143 26.19 -27.50 9.79
C ASP A 143 25.53 -26.23 9.21
N GLN A 144 24.95 -25.37 10.05
CA GLN A 144 24.32 -24.13 9.59
C GLN A 144 25.36 -23.07 9.24
N LEU A 145 26.44 -22.98 10.01
CA LEU A 145 27.55 -22.06 9.73
C LEU A 145 28.31 -22.50 8.48
N GLU A 146 28.54 -23.81 8.31
CA GLU A 146 29.16 -24.39 7.12
C GLU A 146 28.28 -24.17 5.88
N SER A 147 26.97 -24.44 5.97
CA SER A 147 26.04 -24.18 4.87
C SER A 147 25.98 -22.69 4.48
N ALA A 148 26.07 -21.78 5.45
CA ALA A 148 26.10 -20.35 5.19
C ALA A 148 27.41 -19.95 4.48
N PHE A 149 28.53 -20.52 4.91
CA PHE A 149 29.82 -20.31 4.26
C PHE A 149 29.86 -20.86 2.84
N ASP A 150 29.38 -22.08 2.61
CA ASP A 150 29.28 -22.69 1.28
C ASP A 150 28.37 -21.88 0.35
N CYS A 151 27.26 -21.34 0.87
CA CYS A 151 26.39 -20.44 0.14
C CYS A 151 27.13 -19.16 -0.29
N MET A 152 27.87 -18.52 0.62
CA MET A 152 28.69 -17.34 0.29
C MET A 152 29.76 -17.67 -0.76
N LYS A 153 30.45 -18.80 -0.65
CA LYS A 153 31.43 -19.26 -1.63
C LYS A 153 30.83 -19.52 -3.00
N GLY A 154 29.62 -20.09 -3.05
CA GLY A 154 28.87 -20.27 -4.30
C GLY A 154 28.51 -18.94 -4.96
N LEU A 155 28.09 -17.94 -4.17
CA LEU A 155 27.76 -16.61 -4.65
C LEU A 155 29.00 -15.83 -5.11
N GLU A 156 30.12 -15.96 -4.41
CA GLU A 156 31.43 -15.44 -4.82
C GLU A 156 31.85 -16.03 -6.17
N ALA A 157 31.78 -17.36 -6.33
CA ALA A 157 32.10 -18.04 -7.58
C ALA A 157 31.16 -17.65 -8.76
N SER A 158 29.96 -17.16 -8.46
CA SER A 158 29.01 -16.64 -9.46
C SER A 158 29.26 -15.18 -9.87
N GLY A 159 30.23 -14.51 -9.24
CA GLY A 159 30.60 -13.12 -9.56
C GLY A 159 29.65 -12.06 -8.98
N LYS A 160 28.88 -12.38 -7.93
CA LYS A 160 27.97 -11.41 -7.28
C LYS A 160 28.66 -10.49 -6.26
N PHE A 161 29.89 -10.81 -5.85
CA PHE A 161 30.67 -9.98 -4.91
C PHE A 161 31.45 -8.89 -5.66
N GLY A 162 31.57 -7.71 -5.04
CA GLY A 162 32.34 -6.58 -5.54
C GLY A 162 32.93 -5.71 -4.41
N ARG A 163 33.59 -4.60 -4.76
CA ARG A 163 34.03 -3.58 -3.79
C ARG A 163 33.00 -2.47 -3.67
N LEU A 164 32.97 -1.82 -2.50
CA LEU A 164 32.27 -0.56 -2.34
C LEU A 164 33.10 0.59 -2.96
N PRO A 165 32.45 1.67 -3.43
CA PRO A 165 33.13 2.89 -3.82
C PRO A 165 34.05 3.42 -2.72
N GLN A 166 35.16 4.05 -3.13
CA GLN A 166 36.20 4.52 -2.20
C GLN A 166 35.64 5.47 -1.14
N GLU A 167 34.67 6.31 -1.51
CA GLU A 167 34.05 7.33 -0.68
C GLU A 167 33.27 6.74 0.51
N ILE A 168 32.75 5.51 0.38
CA ILE A 168 31.82 4.91 1.34
C ILE A 168 32.33 3.62 1.99
N GLU A 169 33.41 3.04 1.46
CA GLU A 169 33.92 1.73 1.88
C GLU A 169 34.36 1.73 3.34
N GLU A 170 35.24 2.64 3.74
CA GLU A 170 35.73 2.74 5.12
C GLU A 170 34.58 3.02 6.11
N GLY A 171 33.57 3.76 5.67
CA GLY A 171 32.35 3.99 6.43
C GLY A 171 31.59 2.72 6.79
N HIS A 172 31.35 1.90 5.77
CA HIS A 172 30.66 0.63 5.94
C HIS A 172 31.53 -0.39 6.65
N LEU A 173 32.80 -0.54 6.30
CA LEU A 173 33.65 -1.63 6.80
C LEU A 173 34.43 -1.30 8.07
N GLY A 174 34.45 -0.03 8.48
CA GLY A 174 35.26 0.45 9.59
C GLY A 174 36.62 0.98 9.14
N LYS A 175 37.35 1.58 10.08
CA LYS A 175 38.64 2.24 9.82
C LYS A 175 39.62 1.29 9.16
N SER A 176 40.16 1.70 8.00
CA SER A 176 41.05 0.89 7.14
C SER A 176 40.46 -0.47 6.70
N GLY A 177 39.15 -0.65 6.79
CA GLY A 177 38.47 -1.90 6.46
C GLY A 177 38.37 -2.12 4.95
N ARG A 178 38.71 -3.33 4.51
CA ARG A 178 38.62 -3.78 3.11
C ARG A 178 37.98 -5.17 3.07
N ALA A 179 37.06 -5.39 2.15
CA ALA A 179 36.35 -6.66 2.02
C ALA A 179 35.72 -6.82 0.63
N LYS A 180 35.53 -8.08 0.24
CA LYS A 180 34.59 -8.45 -0.82
C LYS A 180 33.18 -8.30 -0.26
N THR A 181 32.31 -7.55 -0.94
CA THR A 181 30.99 -7.17 -0.43
C THR A 181 29.84 -7.51 -1.38
N MET A 182 28.66 -7.77 -0.82
CA MET A 182 27.41 -7.98 -1.55
C MET A 182 26.24 -7.54 -0.67
N TRP A 183 25.31 -6.75 -1.22
CA TRP A 183 24.06 -6.39 -0.54
C TRP A 183 23.03 -7.50 -0.69
N LEU A 184 22.30 -7.83 0.39
CA LEU A 184 21.09 -8.64 0.29
C LEU A 184 19.92 -7.76 -0.16
N SER A 185 19.44 -7.98 -1.38
CA SER A 185 18.32 -7.22 -1.96
C SER A 185 16.97 -7.75 -1.48
N PRO A 186 16.06 -6.90 -0.98
CA PRO A 186 14.69 -7.32 -0.65
C PRO A 186 13.81 -7.63 -1.88
N ASP A 187 14.23 -7.20 -3.08
CA ASP A 187 13.45 -7.33 -4.33
C ASP A 187 13.86 -8.55 -5.19
N GLU A 188 14.94 -9.26 -4.84
CA GLU A 188 15.35 -10.49 -5.54
C GLU A 188 14.68 -11.70 -4.88
N GLU A 189 13.58 -12.17 -5.48
CA GLU A 189 12.80 -13.33 -5.03
C GLU A 189 13.59 -14.65 -5.18
N GLU A 190 14.50 -14.95 -4.25
CA GLU A 190 14.95 -16.32 -3.97
C GLU A 190 14.50 -16.72 -2.56
N GLU A 191 13.19 -16.94 -2.38
CA GLU A 191 12.62 -17.40 -1.10
C GLU A 191 13.35 -18.67 -0.60
N GLY A 192 14.09 -18.55 0.51
CA GLY A 192 14.62 -19.69 1.27
C GLY A 192 16.13 -19.83 1.34
N SER A 193 16.92 -18.82 0.97
CA SER A 193 18.37 -18.85 1.20
C SER A 193 18.70 -18.83 2.71
N ILE A 194 19.83 -19.46 3.10
CA ILE A 194 20.27 -19.45 4.49
C ILE A 194 20.68 -18.04 4.97
N LEU A 195 21.15 -17.18 4.05
CA LEU A 195 21.52 -15.80 4.33
C LEU A 195 20.30 -14.95 4.70
N ASP A 196 19.17 -15.13 4.02
CA ASP A 196 17.92 -14.44 4.38
C ASP A 196 17.42 -14.88 5.75
N SER A 197 17.59 -16.15 6.11
CA SER A 197 17.27 -16.64 7.45
C SER A 197 18.14 -15.97 8.53
N LEU A 198 19.43 -15.74 8.25
CA LEU A 198 20.34 -15.04 9.16
C LEU A 198 19.99 -13.54 9.25
N ASP A 199 19.64 -12.93 8.12
CA ASP A 199 19.21 -11.53 8.06
C ASP A 199 17.94 -11.28 8.88
N ASN A 200 16.97 -12.19 8.76
CA ASN A 200 15.76 -12.19 9.59
C ASN A 200 16.06 -12.34 11.09
N LYS A 201 17.10 -13.10 11.46
CA LYS A 201 17.54 -13.20 12.88
C LYS A 201 18.13 -11.88 13.38
N MET A 202 18.93 -11.18 12.56
CA MET A 202 19.45 -9.85 12.90
C MET A 202 18.30 -8.84 13.08
N THR A 203 17.29 -8.87 12.21
CA THR A 203 16.05 -8.07 12.37
C THR A 203 15.30 -8.42 13.66
N GLY A 204 15.16 -9.71 13.97
CA GLY A 204 14.53 -10.16 15.21
C GLY A 204 15.29 -9.70 16.46
N LEU A 205 16.62 -9.63 16.41
CA LEU A 205 17.44 -9.10 17.51
C LEU A 205 17.27 -7.58 17.66
N ALA A 206 17.26 -6.84 16.55
CA ALA A 206 17.02 -5.39 16.55
C ALA A 206 15.68 -5.04 17.25
N GLN A 207 14.62 -5.80 16.98
CA GLN A 207 13.32 -5.63 17.64
C GLN A 207 13.35 -5.90 19.16
N VAL A 208 14.25 -6.79 19.62
CA VAL A 208 14.39 -7.13 21.04
C VAL A 208 15.13 -6.04 21.80
N ILE A 209 16.16 -5.43 21.20
CA ILE A 209 16.98 -4.41 21.87
C ILE A 209 16.36 -3.02 21.82
N MET A 210 15.60 -2.69 20.75
CA MET A 210 15.04 -1.36 20.50
C MET A 210 14.37 -0.69 21.71
N PRO A 211 13.52 -1.37 22.52
CA PRO A 211 12.87 -0.74 23.68
C PRO A 211 13.82 -0.38 24.84
N PHE A 212 15.03 -0.94 24.86
CA PHE A 212 15.99 -0.83 25.97
C PHE A 212 17.16 0.09 25.65
N THR A 213 17.25 0.59 24.42
CA THR A 213 18.37 1.41 23.94
C THR A 213 18.01 2.89 23.75
N GLU A 214 16.72 3.26 23.75
CA GLU A 214 16.28 4.64 23.49
C GLU A 214 16.91 5.64 24.47
N ASP A 215 16.90 5.34 25.76
CA ASP A 215 17.49 6.22 26.79
C ASP A 215 19.03 6.33 26.67
N VAL A 216 19.68 5.27 26.18
CA VAL A 216 21.14 5.20 26.03
C VAL A 216 21.63 5.94 24.78
N LEU A 217 20.85 5.87 23.70
CA LEU A 217 21.17 6.47 22.40
C LEU A 217 20.60 7.89 22.26
N GLY A 218 19.62 8.26 23.09
CA GLY A 218 18.92 9.55 23.02
C GLY A 218 17.95 9.66 21.83
N SER A 219 17.69 8.56 21.12
CA SER A 219 16.77 8.48 19.99
C SER A 219 16.25 7.04 19.85
N PRO A 220 14.98 6.81 19.47
CA PRO A 220 14.48 5.47 19.21
C PRO A 220 15.15 4.87 17.98
N LEU A 221 15.44 3.57 18.00
CA LEU A 221 15.79 2.84 16.79
C LEU A 221 14.51 2.57 16.00
N GLN A 222 14.46 2.91 14.72
CA GLN A 222 13.26 2.70 13.90
C GLN A 222 13.54 1.95 12.60
N ASP A 223 14.67 2.25 11.95
CA ASP A 223 15.04 1.67 10.66
C ASP A 223 16.33 0.84 10.75
N ARG A 224 16.53 -0.05 9.78
CA ARG A 224 17.75 -0.84 9.60
C ARG A 224 18.15 -0.87 8.13
N THR A 225 19.43 -0.75 7.83
CA THR A 225 19.93 -0.96 6.46
C THR A 225 19.77 -2.42 6.05
N PRO A 226 19.70 -2.73 4.73
CA PRO A 226 19.92 -4.10 4.27
C PRO A 226 21.24 -4.65 4.83
N ALA A 227 21.35 -5.97 5.01
CA ALA A 227 22.62 -6.55 5.41
C ALA A 227 23.62 -6.50 4.27
N LEU A 228 24.82 -6.02 4.59
CA LEU A 228 26.01 -6.14 3.77
C LEU A 228 26.71 -7.44 4.17
N VAL A 229 26.84 -8.36 3.22
CA VAL A 229 27.62 -9.58 3.37
C VAL A 229 29.07 -9.26 2.99
N CYS A 230 30.00 -9.59 3.88
CA CYS A 230 31.41 -9.27 3.76
C CYS A 230 32.27 -10.52 3.88
N VAL A 231 33.31 -10.61 3.05
CA VAL A 231 34.37 -11.61 3.14
C VAL A 231 35.71 -10.88 3.17
N SER A 232 36.56 -11.20 4.16
CA SER A 232 37.90 -10.64 4.27
C SER A 232 38.69 -10.86 2.98
N MET A 233 39.52 -9.91 2.62
CA MET A 233 40.24 -9.89 1.35
C MET A 233 41.75 -9.94 1.65
N SER A 234 42.52 -10.73 0.91
CA SER A 234 43.99 -10.68 1.00
C SER A 234 44.57 -9.61 0.06
N ASP A 235 45.84 -9.23 0.25
CA ASP A 235 46.55 -8.33 -0.68
C ASP A 235 46.53 -8.83 -2.15
N ALA A 236 46.43 -10.15 -2.36
CA ALA A 236 46.31 -10.74 -3.69
C ALA A 236 44.91 -10.59 -4.27
N ASP A 237 43.87 -10.76 -3.45
CA ASP A 237 42.48 -10.57 -3.85
C ASP A 237 42.19 -9.09 -4.16
N GLU A 238 42.80 -8.15 -3.42
CA GLU A 238 42.62 -6.71 -3.65
C GLU A 238 43.02 -6.28 -5.06
N ALA A 239 44.00 -6.96 -5.67
CA ALA A 239 44.42 -6.70 -7.05
C ALA A 239 43.42 -7.20 -8.11
N GLU A 240 42.46 -8.06 -7.73
CA GLU A 240 41.45 -8.64 -8.63
C GLU A 240 40.11 -7.88 -8.61
N TYR A 241 39.84 -7.05 -7.59
CA TYR A 241 38.58 -6.30 -7.44
C TYR A 241 38.79 -4.79 -7.64
N ASP A 242 38.33 -4.28 -8.78
CA ASP A 242 38.36 -2.85 -9.09
C ASP A 242 37.42 -2.04 -8.18
N VAL A 243 37.82 -0.82 -7.82
CA VAL A 243 37.00 0.12 -7.05
C VAL A 243 36.01 0.81 -7.98
N PRO A 244 34.69 0.66 -7.79
CA PRO A 244 33.71 1.33 -8.62
C PRO A 244 33.62 2.83 -8.29
N ASN A 245 33.18 3.63 -9.25
CA ASN A 245 32.80 5.03 -8.99
C ASN A 245 31.45 5.06 -8.28
N ALA A 246 31.33 5.90 -7.25
CA ALA A 246 30.05 6.09 -6.57
C ALA A 246 29.03 6.82 -7.47
N SER A 247 27.79 6.33 -7.48
CA SER A 247 26.66 7.08 -8.02
C SER A 247 26.11 8.07 -6.99
N ASP A 248 25.46 9.15 -7.44
CA ASP A 248 24.80 10.13 -6.57
C ASP A 248 23.81 9.46 -5.59
N LYS A 249 23.17 8.39 -6.04
CA LYS A 249 22.26 7.59 -5.21
C LYS A 249 23.01 6.89 -4.07
N GLU A 250 24.10 6.17 -4.39
CA GLU A 250 24.89 5.48 -3.37
C GLU A 250 25.51 6.44 -2.35
N LEU A 251 25.98 7.61 -2.82
CA LEU A 251 26.47 8.66 -1.94
C LEU A 251 25.37 9.19 -1.02
N THR A 252 24.17 9.44 -1.56
CA THR A 252 23.02 9.92 -0.76
C THR A 252 22.56 8.88 0.25
N ASP A 253 22.41 7.63 -0.16
CA ASP A 253 21.98 6.51 0.69
C ASP A 253 23.00 6.29 1.84
N TYR A 254 24.30 6.35 1.54
CA TYR A 254 25.34 6.26 2.56
C TYR A 254 25.37 7.49 3.47
N TYR A 255 25.20 8.70 2.94
CA TYR A 255 25.19 9.93 3.74
C TYR A 255 24.06 9.91 4.77
N GLU A 256 22.87 9.48 4.35
CA GLU A 256 21.73 9.26 5.25
C GLU A 256 22.01 8.16 6.29
N THR A 257 22.61 7.05 5.87
CA THR A 257 23.01 5.95 6.76
C THR A 257 24.01 6.43 7.80
N TRP A 258 25.08 7.12 7.38
CA TRP A 258 26.11 7.66 8.25
C TRP A 258 25.52 8.58 9.31
N TYR A 259 24.64 9.49 8.91
CA TYR A 259 24.05 10.44 9.83
C TYR A 259 23.09 9.80 10.83
N ARG A 260 22.24 8.87 10.36
CA ARG A 260 21.18 8.27 11.17
C ARG A 260 21.64 7.05 11.95
N SER A 261 22.79 6.46 11.61
CA SER A 261 23.33 5.29 12.28
C SER A 261 23.54 5.56 13.78
N GLN A 262 22.97 4.69 14.62
CA GLN A 262 23.11 4.75 16.08
C GLN A 262 23.89 3.53 16.57
N LEU A 263 23.55 2.35 16.05
CA LEU A 263 24.25 1.10 16.34
C LEU A 263 24.70 0.41 15.06
N ARG A 264 25.90 -0.15 15.09
CA ARG A 264 26.36 -1.14 14.12
C ARG A 264 26.15 -2.53 14.70
N LEU A 265 25.56 -3.42 13.91
CA LEU A 265 25.39 -4.82 14.24
C LEU A 265 26.22 -5.65 13.26
N VAL A 266 27.21 -6.39 13.78
CA VAL A 266 28.14 -7.21 13.00
C VAL A 266 28.01 -8.66 13.45
N TYR A 267 27.73 -9.57 12.53
CA TYR A 267 27.54 -11.00 12.81
C TYR A 267 28.58 -11.84 12.06
N PHE A 268 29.53 -12.40 12.81
CA PHE A 268 30.65 -13.18 12.29
C PHE A 268 30.27 -14.64 12.07
N LEU A 269 30.47 -15.12 10.85
CA LEU A 269 30.08 -16.47 10.40
C LEU A 269 31.27 -17.43 10.34
N GLY A 270 32.49 -16.93 10.11
CA GLY A 270 33.71 -17.74 10.05
C GLY A 270 34.21 -18.01 8.62
N PRO A 271 34.97 -19.09 8.37
CA PRO A 271 35.40 -20.13 9.32
C PRO A 271 36.57 -19.70 10.22
N VAL A 272 37.38 -18.74 9.79
CA VAL A 272 38.52 -18.22 10.57
C VAL A 272 38.03 -17.16 11.57
N LYS A 273 38.76 -17.00 12.68
CA LYS A 273 38.51 -15.97 13.68
C LYS A 273 39.19 -14.67 13.23
N GLY A 274 38.46 -13.56 13.27
CA GLY A 274 39.03 -12.22 13.07
C GLY A 274 39.23 -11.47 14.38
N THR A 275 39.92 -10.33 14.33
CA THR A 275 40.08 -9.44 15.49
C THR A 275 39.42 -8.11 15.20
N VAL A 276 38.49 -7.70 16.06
CA VAL A 276 37.87 -6.37 16.03
C VAL A 276 38.56 -5.48 17.05
N VAL A 277 38.98 -4.29 16.64
CA VAL A 277 39.49 -3.24 17.52
C VAL A 277 38.45 -2.13 17.60
N LEU A 278 38.08 -1.76 18.83
CA LEU A 278 37.18 -0.65 19.11
C LEU A 278 37.94 0.43 19.87
N SER A 279 38.10 1.61 19.27
CA SER A 279 38.75 2.77 19.89
C SER A 279 37.74 3.88 20.18
N ALA A 280 37.94 4.64 21.26
CA ALA A 280 37.08 5.79 21.55
C ALA A 280 37.16 6.85 20.44
N LYS A 281 36.02 7.35 19.95
CA LYS A 281 35.99 8.46 18.98
C LYS A 281 36.35 9.77 19.69
N GLU A 282 37.25 10.56 19.11
CA GLU A 282 37.66 11.86 19.68
C GLU A 282 36.49 12.85 19.85
N SER A 283 35.45 12.73 19.02
CA SER A 283 34.26 13.58 19.08
C SER A 283 33.16 13.06 20.02
N SER A 284 33.38 11.95 20.72
CA SER A 284 32.37 11.32 21.57
C SER A 284 32.25 12.00 22.93
N SER A 285 31.02 12.22 23.41
CA SER A 285 30.76 12.64 24.80
C SER A 285 30.75 11.47 25.79
N PHE A 286 30.90 10.23 25.31
CA PHE A 286 30.88 9.02 26.12
C PHE A 286 32.26 8.68 26.68
N GLU A 287 32.39 8.69 28.01
CA GLU A 287 33.59 8.24 28.73
C GLU A 287 33.47 6.76 29.10
N GLY A 288 34.02 5.89 28.25
CA GLY A 288 34.09 4.46 28.52
C GLY A 288 35.21 4.08 29.50
N PRO A 289 35.17 2.86 30.08
CA PRO A 289 36.15 2.41 31.07
C PRO A 289 37.57 2.20 30.51
N LYS A 290 37.73 1.99 29.20
CA LYS A 290 39.01 1.88 28.49
C LYS A 290 38.97 2.70 27.20
N SER A 291 40.15 3.16 26.76
CA SER A 291 40.33 3.88 25.50
C SER A 291 40.30 2.98 24.26
N GLU A 292 40.62 1.69 24.42
CA GLU A 292 40.68 0.71 23.34
C GLU A 292 40.27 -0.69 23.85
N TYR A 293 39.56 -1.44 23.00
CA TYR A 293 39.17 -2.83 23.24
C TYR A 293 39.58 -3.69 22.05
N SER A 294 40.07 -4.91 22.32
CA SER A 294 40.38 -5.92 21.30
C SER A 294 39.49 -7.14 21.52
N ILE A 295 38.73 -7.52 20.49
CA ILE A 295 37.70 -8.56 20.54
C ILE A 295 38.01 -9.62 19.50
N VAL A 296 38.18 -10.87 19.94
CA VAL A 296 38.32 -12.04 19.06
C VAL A 296 36.94 -12.47 18.56
N ALA A 297 36.68 -12.18 17.30
CA ALA A 297 35.41 -12.44 16.63
C ALA A 297 35.45 -13.79 15.89
N GLY A 298 35.03 -14.86 16.56
CA GLY A 298 34.90 -16.19 15.97
C GLY A 298 33.51 -16.46 15.37
N PRO A 299 33.32 -17.61 14.69
CA PRO A 299 32.02 -18.06 14.18
C PRO A 299 30.91 -17.97 15.25
N GLY A 300 29.75 -17.44 14.89
CA GLY A 300 28.60 -17.27 15.79
C GLY A 300 28.70 -16.09 16.75
N THR A 301 29.68 -15.20 16.60
CA THR A 301 29.82 -13.99 17.43
C THR A 301 29.07 -12.83 16.78
N LEU A 302 28.23 -12.15 17.55
CA LEU A 302 27.48 -10.98 17.14
C LEU A 302 27.91 -9.79 18.01
N LEU A 303 28.27 -8.68 17.37
CA LEU A 303 28.75 -7.48 18.03
C LEU A 303 27.77 -6.34 17.77
N LEU A 304 27.33 -5.69 18.85
CA LEU A 304 26.65 -4.39 18.79
C LEU A 304 27.64 -3.31 19.20
N VAL A 305 27.78 -2.27 18.38
CA VAL A 305 28.71 -1.15 18.63
C VAL A 305 27.95 0.17 18.51
N ARG A 306 28.14 1.08 19.47
CA ARG A 306 27.65 2.45 19.38
C ARG A 306 28.46 3.26 18.37
N GLU A 307 27.79 3.72 17.32
CA GLU A 307 28.41 4.53 16.28
C GLU A 307 28.73 5.95 16.76
N ASP A 308 28.02 6.49 17.76
CA ASP A 308 28.35 7.79 18.32
C ASP A 308 29.61 7.75 19.21
N ALA A 309 29.93 6.59 19.79
CA ALA A 309 30.94 6.45 20.83
C ALA A 309 32.27 5.82 20.38
N LEU A 310 32.21 4.77 19.55
CA LEU A 310 33.36 3.92 19.26
C LEU A 310 33.63 3.86 17.75
N GLU A 311 34.91 3.88 17.39
CA GLU A 311 35.41 3.65 16.04
C GLU A 311 35.66 2.14 15.86
N TYR A 312 34.99 1.53 14.89
CA TYR A 312 35.10 0.11 14.56
C TYR A 312 36.23 -0.11 13.55
N SER A 313 37.13 -1.04 13.81
CA SER A 313 38.14 -1.51 12.87
C SER A 313 38.25 -3.03 12.91
N PHE A 314 38.32 -3.66 11.73
CA PHE A 314 38.49 -5.11 11.61
C PHE A 314 39.89 -5.43 11.09
N GLN A 315 40.62 -6.28 11.81
CA GLN A 315 41.93 -6.76 11.42
C GLN A 315 41.82 -8.16 10.80
N GLU A 316 42.33 -8.28 9.58
CA GLU A 316 42.33 -9.52 8.81
C GLU A 316 43.20 -10.60 9.46
N PRO A 317 42.78 -11.88 9.38
CA PRO A 317 43.60 -12.99 9.87
C PRO A 317 44.84 -13.21 8.99
N GLN A 318 45.94 -13.70 9.59
CA GLN A 318 47.19 -13.99 8.85
C GLN A 318 47.06 -15.15 7.86
N GLU A 319 46.17 -16.11 8.11
CA GLU A 319 45.89 -17.25 7.24
C GLU A 319 44.39 -17.54 7.18
N GLY A 320 43.86 -17.74 5.96
CA GLY A 320 42.46 -18.05 5.67
C GLY A 320 41.54 -16.83 5.61
N GLU A 321 40.23 -17.06 5.49
CA GLU A 321 39.23 -16.01 5.30
C GLU A 321 38.21 -16.00 6.44
N THR A 322 37.76 -14.80 6.81
CA THR A 322 36.65 -14.56 7.74
C THR A 322 35.51 -13.92 6.98
N SER A 323 34.30 -14.45 7.15
CA SER A 323 33.07 -13.88 6.62
C SER A 323 32.17 -13.35 7.73
N TRP A 324 31.47 -12.25 7.45
CA TRP A 324 30.51 -11.64 8.37
C TRP A 324 29.38 -10.94 7.61
N MET A 325 28.26 -10.73 8.30
CA MET A 325 27.16 -9.90 7.83
C MET A 325 27.06 -8.68 8.74
N GLN A 326 26.75 -7.52 8.19
CA GLN A 326 26.59 -6.31 9.00
C GLN A 326 25.46 -5.42 8.53
N CYS A 327 24.90 -4.65 9.44
CA CYS A 327 23.90 -3.63 9.15
C CYS A 327 23.99 -2.49 10.17
N PHE A 328 23.40 -1.35 9.84
CA PHE A 328 23.21 -0.24 10.76
C PHE A 328 21.77 -0.19 11.26
N LEU A 329 21.60 0.05 12.56
CA LEU A 329 20.34 0.41 13.17
C LEU A 329 20.30 1.93 13.30
N MET A 330 19.24 2.52 12.78
CA MET A 330 19.15 3.95 12.52
C MET A 330 18.04 4.61 13.33
N SER A 331 18.27 5.87 13.69
CA SER A 331 17.23 6.77 14.20
C SER A 331 16.13 7.00 13.15
N PRO A 332 14.96 7.56 13.52
CA PRO A 332 13.87 7.80 12.57
C PRO A 332 14.30 8.66 11.37
N GLY A 333 13.72 8.36 10.21
CA GLY A 333 13.94 9.14 9.00
C GLY A 333 13.18 10.47 9.03
N LEU A 334 13.49 11.34 8.08
CA LEU A 334 12.83 12.63 7.93
C LEU A 334 11.33 12.44 7.64
N ALA A 335 10.48 12.90 8.56
CA ALA A 335 9.03 12.98 8.38
C ALA A 335 8.63 14.44 8.12
N LEU A 336 8.10 14.71 6.94
CA LEU A 336 7.72 16.07 6.52
C LEU A 336 6.22 16.28 6.67
N ASN A 337 5.83 17.38 7.31
CA ASN A 337 4.47 17.90 7.30
C ASN A 337 4.45 19.28 6.64
N ILE A 338 3.56 19.49 5.68
CA ILE A 338 3.44 20.77 4.96
C ILE A 338 2.39 21.62 5.68
N GLU A 339 2.84 22.68 6.36
CA GLU A 339 1.96 23.67 7.00
C GLU A 339 1.75 24.90 6.10
N GLY A 340 0.53 25.44 6.10
CA GLY A 340 0.20 26.69 5.39
C GLY A 340 -0.23 26.52 3.92
N GLU A 341 -0.44 27.66 3.26
CA GLU A 341 -0.81 27.74 1.84
C GLU A 341 0.44 27.71 0.95
N ILE A 342 0.44 26.83 -0.06
CA ILE A 342 1.47 26.82 -1.11
C ILE A 342 1.20 27.98 -2.05
N THR A 343 2.21 28.81 -2.35
CA THR A 343 2.10 29.95 -3.25
C THR A 343 3.09 29.84 -4.41
N GLY A 344 2.71 30.26 -5.61
CA GLY A 344 3.59 30.28 -6.79
C GLY A 344 2.91 29.87 -8.09
N ASP A 345 3.70 29.51 -9.10
CA ASP A 345 3.19 28.96 -10.36
C ASP A 345 2.91 27.46 -10.24
N PHE A 346 1.63 27.10 -10.11
CA PHE A 346 1.19 25.72 -9.98
C PHE A 346 1.32 24.89 -11.27
N SER A 347 1.63 25.51 -12.43
CA SER A 347 1.90 24.76 -13.66
C SER A 347 3.13 23.86 -13.51
N VAL A 348 4.07 24.24 -12.64
CA VAL A 348 5.24 23.43 -12.26
C VAL A 348 4.86 22.11 -11.59
N LEU A 349 3.69 22.08 -10.92
CA LEU A 349 3.14 20.88 -10.27
C LEU A 349 2.26 20.06 -11.21
N ALA A 350 1.81 20.64 -12.32
CA ALA A 350 0.93 19.98 -13.26
C ALA A 350 1.73 18.96 -14.08
N THR A 351 1.54 17.68 -13.77
CA THR A 351 2.16 16.57 -14.51
C THR A 351 1.47 16.29 -15.86
N LYS A 352 0.35 16.94 -16.17
CA LYS A 352 -0.46 16.69 -17.37
C LYS A 352 -0.53 17.93 -18.26
N GLY A 353 -0.27 17.78 -19.55
CA GLY A 353 -0.51 18.84 -20.53
C GLY A 353 -2.02 19.13 -20.68
N GLU A 354 -2.39 20.22 -21.38
CA GLU A 354 -3.80 20.56 -21.55
C GLU A 354 -4.55 19.50 -22.37
N GLY A 355 -3.98 19.05 -23.50
CA GLY A 355 -4.59 18.09 -24.42
C GLY A 355 -5.30 18.75 -25.61
N PRO A 356 -6.02 17.98 -26.45
CA PRO A 356 -6.71 18.52 -27.62
C PRO A 356 -7.93 19.38 -27.21
N PRO A 357 -8.11 20.57 -27.81
CA PRO A 357 -9.17 21.51 -27.40
C PRO A 357 -10.59 20.94 -27.62
N PRO A 358 -11.61 21.49 -26.96
CA PRO A 358 -13.00 21.12 -27.19
C PRO A 358 -13.42 21.33 -28.65
N PRO A 359 -14.38 20.55 -29.16
CA PRO A 359 -14.95 20.75 -30.49
C PRO A 359 -15.58 22.14 -30.65
N THR A 360 -15.36 22.77 -31.81
CA THR A 360 -15.80 24.15 -32.13
C THR A 360 -17.02 24.23 -33.07
N SER A 361 -17.55 23.09 -33.55
CA SER A 361 -18.72 23.03 -34.44
C SER A 361 -20.03 22.80 -33.68
N GLU A 362 -21.16 22.67 -34.39
CA GLU A 362 -22.42 22.23 -33.76
C GLU A 362 -22.20 20.87 -33.07
N THR A 363 -22.43 20.82 -31.77
CA THR A 363 -22.10 19.68 -30.91
C THR A 363 -23.34 19.03 -30.34
N VAL A 364 -23.19 17.78 -29.89
CA VAL A 364 -24.16 17.10 -29.05
C VAL A 364 -23.47 16.77 -27.72
N SER A 365 -24.08 17.17 -26.63
CA SER A 365 -23.58 16.99 -25.26
C SER A 365 -24.31 15.82 -24.61
N VAL A 366 -23.55 14.96 -23.91
CA VAL A 366 -24.09 14.01 -22.93
C VAL A 366 -24.34 14.78 -21.64
N VAL A 367 -25.59 14.82 -21.18
CA VAL A 367 -25.98 15.63 -20.00
C VAL A 367 -26.44 14.79 -18.80
N ALA A 368 -26.74 13.52 -19.02
CA ALA A 368 -27.06 12.55 -17.96
C ALA A 368 -26.84 11.13 -18.48
N MET A 369 -26.51 10.19 -17.61
CA MET A 369 -26.32 8.78 -17.94
C MET A 369 -26.68 7.88 -16.76
N ALA A 370 -27.21 6.69 -17.03
CA ALA A 370 -27.48 5.69 -16.01
C ALA A 370 -27.18 4.29 -16.53
N ILE A 371 -26.80 3.41 -15.61
CA ILE A 371 -26.43 2.03 -15.88
C ILE A 371 -26.98 1.12 -14.79
N GLN A 372 -27.45 -0.05 -15.20
CA GLN A 372 -27.85 -1.15 -14.33
C GLN A 372 -27.36 -2.45 -14.98
N CYS A 373 -26.28 -3.02 -14.46
CA CYS A 373 -25.62 -4.20 -15.03
C CYS A 373 -25.24 -5.19 -13.92
N ALA A 374 -24.73 -6.35 -14.33
CA ALA A 374 -24.07 -7.30 -13.43
C ALA A 374 -22.92 -6.66 -12.60
N ALA A 375 -22.37 -7.40 -11.64
CA ALA A 375 -21.30 -6.94 -10.76
C ALA A 375 -21.64 -5.67 -9.95
N ASN A 376 -22.91 -5.52 -9.53
CA ASN A 376 -23.42 -4.40 -8.73
C ASN A 376 -23.21 -3.01 -9.36
N MET A 377 -23.11 -2.93 -10.69
CA MET A 377 -23.02 -1.68 -11.43
C MET A 377 -24.41 -1.04 -11.56
N TYR A 378 -24.88 -0.41 -10.48
CA TYR A 378 -26.20 0.27 -10.41
C TYR A 378 -26.12 1.80 -10.53
N ASP A 379 -24.91 2.34 -10.62
CA ASP A 379 -24.63 3.75 -10.85
C ASP A 379 -23.24 3.91 -11.48
N HIS A 380 -22.96 5.08 -12.03
CA HIS A 380 -21.71 5.37 -12.74
C HIS A 380 -20.47 5.37 -11.83
N HIS A 381 -20.62 5.58 -10.51
CA HIS A 381 -19.49 5.50 -9.58
C HIS A 381 -19.09 4.05 -9.33
N LYS A 382 -20.07 3.16 -9.11
CA LYS A 382 -19.84 1.72 -8.96
C LYS A 382 -19.38 1.08 -10.25
N GLU A 383 -19.95 1.47 -11.38
CA GLU A 383 -19.46 1.08 -12.72
C GLU A 383 -17.96 1.40 -12.84
N TRP A 384 -17.57 2.65 -12.57
CA TRP A 384 -16.19 3.07 -12.68
C TRP A 384 -15.27 2.33 -11.70
N ALA A 385 -15.68 2.20 -10.44
CA ALA A 385 -14.92 1.46 -9.44
C ALA A 385 -14.71 -0.01 -9.85
N SER A 386 -15.74 -0.66 -10.41
CA SER A 386 -15.67 -2.05 -10.87
C SER A 386 -14.69 -2.22 -12.03
N TYR A 387 -14.67 -1.30 -13.01
CA TYR A 387 -13.68 -1.33 -14.09
C TYR A 387 -12.26 -1.08 -13.58
N MET A 388 -12.07 -0.08 -12.73
CA MET A 388 -10.75 0.25 -12.16
C MET A 388 -10.19 -0.86 -11.28
N GLY A 389 -11.06 -1.59 -10.57
CA GLY A 389 -10.67 -2.76 -9.79
C GLY A 389 -10.44 -4.03 -10.61
N GLY A 390 -10.60 -3.99 -11.94
CA GLY A 390 -10.45 -5.17 -12.79
C GLY A 390 -11.47 -6.28 -12.46
N THR A 391 -12.72 -5.89 -12.15
CA THR A 391 -13.74 -6.84 -11.68
C THR A 391 -14.15 -7.81 -12.79
N ASP A 392 -14.06 -9.12 -12.52
CA ASP A 392 -14.69 -10.19 -13.31
C ASP A 392 -16.13 -10.39 -12.82
N GLY A 393 -17.09 -10.02 -13.66
CA GLY A 393 -18.52 -10.11 -13.40
C GLY A 393 -19.14 -11.45 -13.81
N GLN A 394 -18.35 -12.41 -14.32
CA GLN A 394 -18.85 -13.71 -14.72
C GLN A 394 -19.11 -14.61 -13.52
N LEU A 395 -20.33 -15.15 -13.44
CA LEU A 395 -20.74 -16.10 -12.41
C LEU A 395 -21.21 -17.39 -13.07
N GLU A 396 -21.12 -18.52 -12.36
CA GLU A 396 -21.87 -19.72 -12.78
C GLU A 396 -23.36 -19.37 -12.78
N VAL A 397 -24.09 -19.74 -13.84
CA VAL A 397 -25.47 -19.29 -14.05
C VAL A 397 -26.33 -19.75 -12.86
N PRO A 398 -26.94 -18.82 -12.10
CA PRO A 398 -27.73 -19.20 -10.94
C PRO A 398 -28.97 -19.98 -11.35
N PHE A 399 -29.35 -20.98 -10.53
CA PHE A 399 -30.57 -21.76 -10.74
C PHE A 399 -31.83 -20.88 -10.81
N MET A 400 -31.86 -19.77 -10.07
CA MET A 400 -32.94 -18.78 -10.11
C MET A 400 -33.11 -18.11 -11.48
N ARG A 401 -32.10 -18.18 -12.37
CA ARG A 401 -32.18 -17.71 -13.75
C ARG A 401 -32.80 -18.76 -14.65
N PHE A 402 -32.15 -19.92 -14.73
CA PHE A 402 -32.60 -21.14 -15.39
C PHE A 402 -31.66 -22.28 -15.01
N ASP A 403 -32.15 -23.51 -15.06
CA ASP A 403 -31.32 -24.70 -14.84
C ASP A 403 -30.61 -25.12 -16.14
N TYR A 404 -29.29 -24.90 -16.20
CA TYR A 404 -28.48 -25.30 -17.35
C TYR A 404 -27.98 -26.74 -17.26
N HIS A 405 -28.00 -27.39 -16.07
CA HIS A 405 -27.43 -28.72 -15.86
C HIS A 405 -27.98 -29.79 -16.82
N PRO A 406 -29.28 -29.84 -17.14
CA PRO A 406 -29.83 -30.83 -18.06
C PRO A 406 -29.30 -30.71 -19.49
N TYR A 407 -28.74 -29.54 -19.84
CA TYR A 407 -28.23 -29.22 -21.17
C TYR A 407 -26.70 -29.18 -21.20
N TYR A 408 -26.03 -29.25 -20.05
CA TYR A 408 -24.59 -29.13 -19.98
C TYR A 408 -23.89 -30.36 -20.58
N SER A 409 -22.87 -30.12 -21.40
CA SER A 409 -21.99 -31.16 -21.94
C SER A 409 -20.60 -30.60 -22.16
N ASP A 410 -19.55 -31.37 -21.84
CA ASP A 410 -18.16 -30.99 -22.14
C ASP A 410 -17.82 -31.15 -23.64
N GLU A 411 -18.76 -31.63 -24.47
CA GLU A 411 -18.61 -31.73 -25.93
C GLU A 411 -18.66 -30.34 -26.58
N VAL A 412 -17.52 -29.89 -27.11
CA VAL A 412 -17.36 -28.56 -27.72
C VAL A 412 -17.49 -28.61 -29.25
N ASP A 413 -17.11 -29.71 -29.90
CA ASP A 413 -17.02 -29.78 -31.36
C ASP A 413 -18.38 -29.99 -32.00
N MET A 414 -19.28 -30.76 -31.37
CA MET A 414 -20.66 -30.95 -31.82
C MET A 414 -21.70 -30.84 -30.69
N PRO A 415 -21.96 -29.63 -30.18
CA PRO A 415 -22.90 -29.39 -29.08
C PRO A 415 -24.36 -29.39 -29.57
N ILE A 416 -24.88 -30.54 -29.97
CA ILE A 416 -26.26 -30.68 -30.48
C ILE A 416 -27.24 -30.59 -29.31
N ASN A 417 -28.01 -29.50 -29.25
CA ASN A 417 -28.99 -29.21 -28.19
C ASN A 417 -28.39 -29.17 -26.76
N THR A 418 -27.08 -29.02 -26.66
CA THR A 418 -26.33 -28.92 -25.40
C THR A 418 -25.63 -27.57 -25.31
N THR A 419 -25.12 -27.24 -24.13
CA THR A 419 -24.22 -26.12 -23.90
C THR A 419 -22.98 -26.59 -23.15
N PHE A 420 -21.81 -26.13 -23.60
CA PHE A 420 -20.55 -26.30 -22.86
C PHE A 420 -20.23 -25.08 -21.98
N VAL A 421 -21.13 -24.09 -21.95
CA VAL A 421 -20.98 -22.85 -21.18
C VAL A 421 -21.92 -22.87 -19.99
N LYS A 422 -21.34 -22.61 -18.81
CA LYS A 422 -22.05 -22.52 -17.55
C LYS A 422 -21.94 -21.18 -16.85
N HIS A 423 -21.25 -20.20 -17.45
CA HIS A 423 -21.06 -18.87 -16.87
C HIS A 423 -21.86 -17.81 -17.62
N CYS A 424 -22.31 -16.77 -16.93
CA CYS A 424 -22.88 -15.55 -17.51
C CYS A 424 -22.73 -14.41 -16.49
N ALA A 425 -22.55 -13.18 -16.96
CA ALA A 425 -22.63 -12.02 -16.09
C ALA A 425 -24.10 -11.67 -15.86
N VAL A 426 -24.67 -12.18 -14.77
CA VAL A 426 -26.09 -12.02 -14.47
C VAL A 426 -26.36 -10.78 -13.62
N GLN A 427 -27.44 -10.06 -13.96
CA GLN A 427 -27.91 -8.96 -13.14
C GLN A 427 -28.87 -9.48 -12.06
N GLU A 428 -28.66 -9.05 -10.82
CA GLU A 428 -29.60 -9.34 -9.73
C GLU A 428 -30.87 -8.48 -9.82
N GLY A 429 -31.99 -9.01 -9.32
CA GLY A 429 -33.25 -8.28 -9.15
C GLY A 429 -33.98 -7.92 -10.44
N ILE A 430 -33.73 -8.61 -11.56
CA ILE A 430 -34.41 -8.37 -12.84
C ILE A 430 -35.93 -8.62 -12.79
N ASP A 431 -36.39 -9.36 -11.79
CA ASP A 431 -37.78 -9.66 -11.49
C ASP A 431 -38.45 -8.56 -10.64
N MET A 432 -37.67 -7.70 -9.99
CA MET A 432 -38.17 -6.55 -9.22
C MET A 432 -38.56 -5.40 -10.15
N PHE A 433 -39.58 -4.64 -9.77
CA PHE A 433 -40.03 -3.44 -10.50
C PHE A 433 -40.98 -2.61 -9.64
N ASP A 434 -40.71 -1.31 -9.49
CA ASP A 434 -41.66 -0.40 -8.83
C ASP A 434 -42.70 0.12 -9.84
N ASN A 435 -43.71 -0.72 -10.08
CA ASN A 435 -44.79 -0.41 -11.00
C ASN A 435 -45.63 0.81 -10.60
N ARG A 436 -45.65 1.20 -9.32
CA ARG A 436 -46.47 2.30 -8.82
C ARG A 436 -45.97 3.65 -9.31
N ILE A 437 -44.66 3.87 -9.38
CA ILE A 437 -44.10 5.15 -9.86
C ILE A 437 -44.48 5.40 -11.33
N PHE A 438 -44.63 4.31 -12.09
CA PHE A 438 -45.01 4.35 -13.50
C PHE A 438 -46.52 4.27 -13.72
N GLU A 439 -47.35 4.16 -12.66
CA GLU A 439 -48.81 3.97 -12.76
C GLU A 439 -49.20 2.73 -13.61
N ILE A 440 -48.42 1.66 -13.49
CA ILE A 440 -48.67 0.38 -14.17
C ILE A 440 -49.36 -0.58 -13.20
N SER A 441 -50.42 -1.25 -13.64
CA SER A 441 -51.15 -2.23 -12.81
C SER A 441 -50.26 -3.43 -12.45
N ASN A 442 -50.53 -4.11 -11.34
CA ASN A 442 -49.77 -5.34 -10.99
C ASN A 442 -49.88 -6.40 -12.08
N MET A 443 -51.08 -6.55 -12.67
CA MET A 443 -51.33 -7.51 -13.74
C MET A 443 -50.49 -7.22 -14.99
N ASP A 444 -50.36 -5.94 -15.37
CA ASP A 444 -49.51 -5.55 -16.49
C ASP A 444 -48.02 -5.72 -16.15
N ALA A 445 -47.61 -5.36 -14.94
CA ALA A 445 -46.23 -5.48 -14.49
C ALA A 445 -45.74 -6.95 -14.47
N GLU A 446 -46.58 -7.88 -14.00
CA GLU A 446 -46.31 -9.33 -14.03
C GLU A 446 -46.16 -9.87 -15.47
N ALA A 447 -46.95 -9.34 -16.40
CA ALA A 447 -46.89 -9.71 -17.80
C ALA A 447 -45.71 -9.08 -18.58
N MET A 448 -45.15 -7.98 -18.08
CA MET A 448 -44.13 -7.21 -18.77
C MET A 448 -42.77 -7.90 -18.77
N CYS A 449 -42.17 -7.92 -19.97
CA CYS A 449 -40.78 -8.31 -20.16
C CYS A 449 -39.87 -7.51 -19.22
N PRO A 450 -38.97 -8.17 -18.45
CA PRO A 450 -37.97 -7.51 -17.62
C PRO A 450 -37.16 -6.42 -18.34
N GLN A 451 -36.84 -6.61 -19.62
CA GLN A 451 -36.11 -5.60 -20.41
C GLN A 451 -36.91 -4.30 -20.56
N CYS A 452 -38.23 -4.38 -20.79
CA CYS A 452 -39.11 -3.20 -20.82
C CYS A 452 -39.14 -2.47 -19.47
N ARG A 453 -39.10 -3.23 -18.36
CA ARG A 453 -39.09 -2.69 -17.00
C ARG A 453 -37.79 -1.93 -16.71
N GLN A 454 -36.65 -2.51 -17.06
CA GLN A 454 -35.36 -1.85 -16.90
C GLN A 454 -35.18 -0.61 -17.75
N VAL A 455 -35.69 -0.60 -18.99
CA VAL A 455 -35.68 0.59 -19.83
C VAL A 455 -36.42 1.76 -19.15
N LEU A 456 -37.56 1.48 -18.51
CA LEU A 456 -38.30 2.47 -17.71
C LEU A 456 -37.49 2.98 -16.51
N GLU A 457 -36.91 2.07 -15.72
CA GLU A 457 -36.13 2.43 -14.52
C GLU A 457 -34.87 3.23 -14.87
N VAL A 458 -34.05 2.74 -15.79
CA VAL A 458 -32.82 3.42 -16.24
C VAL A 458 -33.15 4.78 -16.84
N GLY A 459 -34.19 4.87 -17.68
CA GLY A 459 -34.60 6.16 -18.25
C GLY A 459 -35.13 7.12 -17.19
N CYS A 460 -35.85 6.62 -16.17
CA CYS A 460 -36.30 7.43 -15.04
C CYS A 460 -35.12 8.00 -14.23
N LEU A 461 -34.07 7.21 -14.01
CA LEU A 461 -32.84 7.68 -13.36
C LEU A 461 -32.15 8.79 -14.16
N ILE A 462 -32.13 8.68 -15.50
CA ILE A 462 -31.59 9.70 -16.39
C ILE A 462 -32.42 11.00 -16.30
N LEU A 463 -33.76 10.90 -16.33
CA LEU A 463 -34.63 12.07 -16.16
C LEU A 463 -34.45 12.73 -14.79
N HIS A 464 -34.31 11.92 -13.73
CA HIS A 464 -34.11 12.40 -12.38
C HIS A 464 -32.83 13.23 -12.22
N GLN A 465 -31.72 12.83 -12.86
CA GLN A 465 -30.48 13.61 -12.86
C GLN A 465 -30.63 15.01 -13.45
N ARG A 466 -31.64 15.25 -14.28
CA ARG A 466 -31.97 16.56 -14.88
C ARG A 466 -33.14 17.26 -14.19
N GLY A 467 -33.64 16.71 -13.09
CA GLY A 467 -34.82 17.25 -12.39
C GLY A 467 -36.12 17.15 -13.20
N ILE A 468 -36.13 16.35 -14.28
CA ILE A 468 -37.32 16.14 -15.11
C ILE A 468 -38.20 15.11 -14.42
N THR A 469 -39.43 15.50 -14.11
CA THR A 469 -40.40 14.65 -13.41
C THR A 469 -41.60 14.33 -14.28
N LYS A 470 -42.27 13.20 -14.04
CA LYS A 470 -43.52 12.85 -14.75
C LYS A 470 -44.58 13.97 -14.66
N LYS A 471 -44.70 14.63 -13.51
CA LYS A 471 -45.58 15.80 -13.31
C LYS A 471 -45.21 16.95 -14.25
N MET A 472 -43.92 17.21 -14.43
CA MET A 472 -43.42 18.22 -15.37
C MET A 472 -43.81 17.86 -16.80
N CYS A 473 -43.53 16.63 -17.25
CA CYS A 473 -43.86 16.20 -18.61
C CYS A 473 -45.38 16.14 -18.92
N ASN A 474 -46.22 15.95 -17.90
CA ASN A 474 -47.68 15.99 -18.05
C ASN A 474 -48.24 17.42 -18.15
N THR A 475 -47.55 18.39 -17.55
CA THR A 475 -47.99 19.81 -17.54
C THR A 475 -47.33 20.63 -18.64
N HIS A 476 -46.16 20.22 -19.10
CA HIS A 476 -45.37 20.85 -20.15
C HIS A 476 -45.14 19.81 -21.25
N PRO A 477 -45.72 19.99 -22.45
CA PRO A 477 -45.44 19.11 -23.57
C PRO A 477 -43.94 19.14 -23.89
N ILE A 478 -43.25 18.02 -23.72
CA ILE A 478 -41.83 17.88 -24.06
C ILE A 478 -41.71 17.13 -25.39
N HIS A 479 -41.14 17.79 -26.40
CA HIS A 479 -40.87 17.17 -27.70
C HIS A 479 -39.49 16.53 -27.70
N ALA A 480 -39.41 15.36 -27.07
CA ALA A 480 -38.20 14.57 -26.94
C ALA A 480 -38.40 13.15 -27.46
N SER A 481 -37.34 12.58 -28.04
CA SER A 481 -37.36 11.24 -28.64
C SER A 481 -36.56 10.23 -27.84
N VAL A 482 -36.91 8.95 -27.99
CA VAL A 482 -36.28 7.84 -27.28
C VAL A 482 -35.96 6.72 -28.25
N SER A 483 -34.74 6.20 -28.16
CA SER A 483 -34.30 5.02 -28.91
C SER A 483 -33.78 3.95 -27.95
N VAL A 484 -34.09 2.69 -28.24
CA VAL A 484 -33.61 1.54 -27.46
C VAL A 484 -32.94 0.54 -28.38
N GLY A 485 -31.69 0.17 -28.10
CA GLY A 485 -31.03 -0.97 -28.71
C GLY A 485 -31.45 -2.28 -28.03
N CYS A 486 -32.07 -3.18 -28.78
CA CYS A 486 -32.54 -4.47 -28.27
C CYS A 486 -32.68 -5.46 -29.43
N ASP A 487 -32.00 -6.60 -29.36
CA ASP A 487 -31.92 -7.59 -30.45
C ASP A 487 -32.53 -8.96 -30.09
N LYS A 488 -33.03 -9.12 -28.85
CA LYS A 488 -33.62 -10.35 -28.34
C LYS A 488 -34.97 -10.09 -27.68
N GLU A 489 -35.88 -11.03 -27.85
CA GLU A 489 -37.18 -11.07 -27.17
C GLU A 489 -37.43 -12.49 -26.62
N GLU A 490 -36.77 -12.84 -25.52
CA GLU A 490 -36.89 -14.18 -24.93
C GLU A 490 -38.13 -14.35 -24.05
N TRP A 491 -38.67 -13.26 -23.52
CA TRP A 491 -39.75 -13.31 -22.53
C TRP A 491 -41.00 -14.05 -23.03
N LEU A 492 -41.37 -13.90 -24.30
CA LEU A 492 -42.51 -14.62 -24.88
C LEU A 492 -42.30 -16.14 -24.97
N ASN A 493 -41.04 -16.61 -24.86
CA ASN A 493 -40.69 -18.03 -24.86
C ASN A 493 -40.67 -18.62 -23.44
N MET A 494 -40.78 -17.80 -22.39
CA MET A 494 -40.79 -18.28 -21.00
C MET A 494 -42.09 -19.02 -20.66
N PRO A 495 -42.02 -20.16 -19.93
CA PRO A 495 -43.20 -20.86 -19.47
C PRO A 495 -43.99 -20.00 -18.47
N GLY A 496 -45.32 -20.02 -18.56
CA GLY A 496 -46.20 -19.29 -17.64
C GLY A 496 -46.46 -17.82 -18.00
N VAL A 497 -45.80 -17.26 -19.02
CA VAL A 497 -46.10 -15.90 -19.49
C VAL A 497 -47.48 -15.85 -20.15
N PRO A 498 -48.41 -15.00 -19.66
CA PRO A 498 -49.75 -14.90 -20.24
C PRO A 498 -49.69 -14.47 -21.71
N ARG A 499 -50.22 -15.29 -22.62
CA ARG A 499 -50.23 -14.97 -24.06
C ARG A 499 -51.33 -13.99 -24.47
N SER A 500 -52.31 -13.74 -23.58
CA SER A 500 -53.41 -12.80 -23.78
C SER A 500 -52.99 -11.32 -23.82
N VAL A 501 -51.72 -11.03 -23.56
CA VAL A 501 -51.11 -9.69 -23.50
C VAL A 501 -49.93 -9.55 -24.47
N ALA A 502 -49.96 -10.28 -25.59
CA ALA A 502 -48.90 -10.26 -26.60
C ALA A 502 -48.52 -8.85 -27.09
N THR A 503 -49.48 -7.92 -27.15
CA THR A 503 -49.21 -6.52 -27.47
C THR A 503 -48.33 -5.81 -26.42
N ASN A 504 -48.35 -6.22 -25.15
CA ASN A 504 -47.58 -5.57 -24.09
C ASN A 504 -46.07 -5.78 -24.22
N ASN A 505 -45.65 -6.82 -24.94
CA ASN A 505 -44.25 -7.27 -25.02
C ASN A 505 -43.64 -7.17 -26.42
N GLN A 506 -44.40 -6.71 -27.42
CA GLN A 506 -43.87 -6.42 -28.75
C GLN A 506 -42.62 -5.55 -28.64
N LEU A 507 -41.57 -5.88 -29.40
CA LEU A 507 -40.29 -5.18 -29.34
C LEU A 507 -40.42 -3.65 -29.39
N ALA A 508 -41.27 -3.10 -30.27
CA ALA A 508 -41.53 -1.65 -30.36
C ALA A 508 -42.05 -1.01 -29.06
N ILE A 509 -42.79 -1.77 -28.24
CA ILE A 509 -43.34 -1.29 -26.97
C ILE A 509 -42.25 -1.05 -25.93
N THR A 510 -41.08 -1.69 -26.05
CA THR A 510 -39.91 -1.44 -25.19
C THR A 510 -39.57 0.05 -25.15
N ALA A 511 -39.53 0.72 -26.32
CA ALA A 511 -39.29 2.16 -26.40
C ALA A 511 -40.59 2.97 -26.19
N ASN A 512 -41.68 2.59 -26.86
CA ASN A 512 -42.92 3.38 -26.86
C ASN A 512 -43.52 3.56 -25.46
N ARG A 513 -43.37 2.55 -24.59
CA ARG A 513 -43.89 2.60 -23.22
C ARG A 513 -43.24 3.72 -22.42
N PHE A 514 -41.96 4.01 -22.64
CA PHE A 514 -41.27 5.12 -21.99
C PHE A 514 -41.91 6.46 -22.37
N ASN A 515 -42.08 6.73 -23.67
CA ASN A 515 -42.73 7.96 -24.14
C ASN A 515 -44.17 8.07 -23.65
N TYR A 516 -44.91 6.96 -23.62
CA TYR A 516 -46.28 6.92 -23.11
C TYR A 516 -46.33 7.32 -21.63
N ILE A 517 -45.52 6.69 -20.77
CA ILE A 517 -45.53 6.95 -19.32
C ILE A 517 -45.09 8.37 -18.98
N PHE A 518 -44.07 8.89 -19.68
CA PHE A 518 -43.56 10.24 -19.46
C PHE A 518 -44.19 11.29 -20.38
N ASN A 519 -45.26 10.95 -21.11
CA ASN A 519 -46.00 11.86 -21.98
C ASN A 519 -45.13 12.63 -23.01
N LEU A 520 -44.05 12.00 -23.49
CA LEU A 520 -43.12 12.59 -24.46
C LEU A 520 -43.70 12.56 -25.88
N LYS A 521 -43.44 13.61 -26.67
CA LYS A 521 -44.08 13.81 -27.98
C LYS A 521 -43.19 13.51 -29.19
N GLY A 522 -41.89 13.33 -28.99
CA GLY A 522 -40.98 12.96 -30.07
C GLY A 522 -41.09 11.49 -30.45
N GLY A 523 -40.40 11.12 -31.54
CA GLY A 523 -40.37 9.75 -32.04
C GLY A 523 -39.83 8.74 -31.01
N SER A 524 -40.34 7.51 -31.07
CA SER A 524 -39.88 6.40 -30.24
C SER A 524 -39.67 5.16 -31.10
N TYR A 525 -38.51 4.51 -30.95
CA TYR A 525 -38.16 3.36 -31.79
C TYR A 525 -37.18 2.41 -31.12
N VAL A 526 -37.19 1.16 -31.58
CA VAL A 526 -36.19 0.15 -31.23
C VAL A 526 -35.28 -0.09 -32.42
N CYS A 527 -33.98 -0.18 -32.17
CA CYS A 527 -32.99 -0.62 -33.13
C CYS A 527 -32.62 -2.07 -32.84
N ASP A 528 -32.75 -2.91 -33.86
CA ASP A 528 -32.17 -4.26 -33.88
C ASP A 528 -31.18 -4.34 -35.04
N THR A 529 -29.91 -4.21 -34.69
CA THR A 529 -28.77 -4.50 -35.56
C THR A 529 -27.83 -5.48 -34.87
N ALA A 530 -28.40 -6.40 -34.08
CA ALA A 530 -27.68 -7.30 -33.18
C ALA A 530 -26.78 -6.52 -32.20
N CYS A 531 -25.51 -6.92 -32.07
CA CYS A 531 -24.56 -6.38 -31.11
C CYS A 531 -24.26 -4.87 -31.24
N SER A 532 -24.58 -4.24 -32.38
CA SER A 532 -24.37 -2.80 -32.60
C SER A 532 -25.60 -1.94 -32.31
N SER A 533 -26.71 -2.56 -31.88
CA SER A 533 -28.03 -1.91 -31.77
C SER A 533 -28.05 -0.60 -31.00
N SER A 534 -27.47 -0.56 -29.79
CA SER A 534 -27.44 0.66 -28.97
C SER A 534 -26.56 1.76 -29.57
N LEU A 535 -25.51 1.43 -30.32
CA LEU A 535 -24.69 2.44 -31.00
C LEU A 535 -25.43 3.03 -32.20
N VAL A 536 -26.12 2.19 -32.97
CA VAL A 536 -26.98 2.65 -34.07
C VAL A 536 -28.12 3.52 -33.55
N ALA A 537 -28.75 3.12 -32.45
CA ALA A 537 -29.77 3.93 -31.76
C ALA A 537 -29.23 5.32 -31.38
N THR A 538 -28.04 5.39 -30.77
CA THR A 538 -27.36 6.64 -30.45
C THR A 538 -27.02 7.48 -31.69
N HIS A 539 -26.52 6.85 -32.76
CA HIS A 539 -26.18 7.54 -34.01
C HIS A 539 -27.42 8.21 -34.62
N LEU A 540 -28.53 7.48 -34.75
CA LEU A 540 -29.79 8.02 -35.26
C LEU A 540 -30.34 9.12 -34.33
N GLY A 541 -30.21 8.95 -33.01
CA GLY A 541 -30.52 9.97 -32.02
C GLY A 541 -29.75 11.28 -32.23
N LYS A 542 -28.44 11.20 -32.46
CA LYS A 542 -27.59 12.35 -32.78
C LYS A 542 -28.04 13.02 -34.08
N VAL A 543 -28.30 12.24 -35.13
CA VAL A 543 -28.77 12.77 -36.43
C VAL A 543 -30.10 13.52 -36.26
N ASN A 544 -31.05 12.94 -35.55
CA ASN A 544 -32.35 13.56 -35.29
C ASN A 544 -32.22 14.86 -34.47
N LEU A 545 -31.34 14.89 -33.47
CA LEU A 545 -31.06 16.09 -32.68
C LEU A 545 -30.47 17.25 -33.49
N LEU A 546 -29.66 16.91 -34.51
CA LEU A 546 -29.02 17.91 -35.38
C LEU A 546 -29.94 18.39 -36.51
N GLU A 547 -30.92 17.60 -36.95
CA GLU A 547 -31.91 18.03 -37.97
C GLU A 547 -33.04 18.85 -37.35
N ARG A 548 -32.76 20.12 -37.06
CA ARG A 548 -33.69 21.03 -36.40
C ARG A 548 -34.72 21.69 -37.32
N ARG A 549 -34.61 21.53 -38.64
CA ARG A 549 -35.49 22.27 -39.59
C ARG A 549 -36.89 21.70 -39.65
N TRP A 550 -37.02 20.39 -39.46
CA TRP A 550 -38.29 19.67 -39.66
C TRP A 550 -38.88 19.16 -38.36
N ASP A 551 -38.04 18.69 -37.44
CA ASP A 551 -38.47 18.05 -36.19
C ASP A 551 -37.53 18.42 -35.03
N PRO A 552 -37.55 19.68 -34.55
CA PRO A 552 -36.62 20.14 -33.52
C PRO A 552 -36.89 19.47 -32.17
N LEU A 553 -35.97 18.61 -31.76
CA LEU A 553 -36.03 17.90 -30.48
C LEU A 553 -35.40 18.71 -29.34
N GLU A 554 -36.03 18.69 -28.17
CA GLU A 554 -35.46 19.28 -26.95
C GLU A 554 -34.27 18.47 -26.41
N TRP A 555 -34.39 17.15 -26.48
CA TRP A 555 -33.35 16.18 -26.15
C TRP A 555 -33.70 14.81 -26.75
N HIS A 556 -32.71 13.93 -26.80
CA HIS A 556 -32.88 12.54 -27.20
C HIS A 556 -32.32 11.63 -26.10
N MET A 557 -33.05 10.57 -25.77
CA MET A 557 -32.54 9.52 -24.89
C MET A 557 -32.20 8.28 -25.72
N ALA A 558 -30.95 7.82 -25.63
CA ALA A 558 -30.52 6.57 -26.23
C ALA A 558 -30.24 5.56 -25.12
N GLN A 559 -30.85 4.38 -25.22
CA GLN A 559 -30.69 3.29 -24.27
C GLN A 559 -30.33 1.99 -25.00
N GLY A 560 -29.83 1.01 -24.26
CA GLY A 560 -29.69 -0.37 -24.70
C GLY A 560 -30.09 -1.31 -23.57
N THR A 561 -30.64 -2.48 -23.90
CA THR A 561 -31.02 -3.50 -22.92
C THR A 561 -30.74 -4.91 -23.43
N ASN A 562 -30.19 -5.77 -22.58
CA ASN A 562 -30.01 -7.19 -22.85
C ASN A 562 -30.15 -7.99 -21.56
N LEU A 563 -30.96 -9.06 -21.58
CA LEU A 563 -31.12 -9.98 -20.45
C LEU A 563 -31.20 -11.42 -20.97
N SER A 564 -30.42 -12.32 -20.38
CA SER A 564 -30.35 -13.74 -20.74
C SER A 564 -31.40 -14.56 -19.98
N LEU A 565 -32.64 -14.58 -20.48
CA LEU A 565 -33.81 -15.14 -19.79
C LEU A 565 -33.92 -16.67 -19.87
N THR A 566 -33.38 -17.30 -20.92
CA THR A 566 -33.48 -18.75 -21.13
C THR A 566 -32.14 -19.40 -21.45
N VAL A 567 -32.02 -20.70 -21.18
CA VAL A 567 -30.86 -21.52 -21.60
C VAL A 567 -30.70 -21.60 -23.13
N GLY A 568 -31.75 -21.31 -23.89
CA GLY A 568 -31.75 -21.42 -25.35
C GLY A 568 -30.67 -20.57 -26.03
N LEU A 569 -30.34 -19.40 -25.45
CA LEU A 569 -29.26 -18.56 -25.96
C LEU A 569 -27.88 -19.16 -25.76
N LEU A 570 -27.67 -19.92 -24.68
CA LEU A 570 -26.43 -20.66 -24.47
C LEU A 570 -26.30 -21.82 -25.46
N ILE A 571 -27.38 -22.59 -25.63
CA ILE A 571 -27.43 -23.72 -26.58
C ILE A 571 -27.17 -23.23 -28.01
N GLY A 572 -27.89 -22.20 -28.46
CA GLY A 572 -27.73 -21.65 -29.80
C GLY A 572 -26.35 -21.01 -30.03
N GLY A 573 -25.80 -20.35 -29.01
CA GLY A 573 -24.46 -19.77 -29.05
C GLY A 573 -23.35 -20.81 -29.12
N CYS A 574 -23.47 -21.91 -28.36
CA CYS A 574 -22.56 -23.06 -28.42
C CYS A 574 -22.65 -23.76 -29.79
N ALA A 575 -23.86 -24.00 -30.29
CA ALA A 575 -24.10 -24.60 -31.61
C ALA A 575 -23.54 -23.77 -32.78
N SER A 576 -23.41 -22.45 -32.58
CA SER A 576 -22.80 -21.54 -33.56
C SER A 576 -21.31 -21.27 -33.31
N HIS A 577 -20.71 -21.95 -32.31
CA HIS A 577 -19.34 -21.73 -31.83
C HIS A 577 -18.99 -20.25 -31.55
N MET A 578 -19.98 -19.49 -31.08
CA MET A 578 -19.79 -18.07 -30.74
C MET A 578 -19.31 -17.88 -29.29
N LEU A 579 -19.64 -18.84 -28.41
CA LEU A 579 -19.35 -18.74 -26.99
C LEU A 579 -18.02 -19.40 -26.63
N SER A 580 -17.29 -18.78 -25.69
CA SER A 580 -16.05 -19.33 -25.16
C SER A 580 -16.32 -20.48 -24.19
N PRO A 581 -15.67 -21.66 -24.35
CA PRO A 581 -15.70 -22.72 -23.35
C PRO A 581 -15.20 -22.28 -21.97
N GLY A 582 -14.33 -21.27 -21.89
CA GLY A 582 -13.85 -20.72 -20.62
C GLY A 582 -14.84 -19.78 -19.92
N GLY A 583 -15.99 -19.50 -20.53
CA GLY A 583 -17.05 -18.66 -19.95
C GLY A 583 -16.65 -17.20 -19.74
N ARG A 584 -15.69 -16.68 -20.51
CA ARG A 584 -15.16 -15.30 -20.44
C ARG A 584 -14.84 -14.76 -21.82
N CYS A 585 -14.72 -13.44 -21.95
CA CYS A 585 -14.17 -12.81 -23.14
C CYS A 585 -12.65 -12.67 -22.98
N PHE A 586 -11.88 -13.53 -23.65
CA PHE A 586 -10.41 -13.50 -23.61
C PHE A 586 -9.84 -12.50 -24.63
N THR A 587 -10.35 -11.28 -24.63
CA THR A 587 -10.02 -10.25 -25.63
C THR A 587 -8.52 -10.01 -25.71
N PHE A 588 -7.99 -10.02 -26.94
CA PHE A 588 -6.57 -9.90 -27.29
C PHE A 588 -5.66 -11.04 -26.83
N ASN A 589 -6.15 -11.98 -26.03
CA ASN A 589 -5.35 -13.09 -25.53
C ASN A 589 -5.11 -14.13 -26.64
N ALA A 590 -3.96 -14.79 -26.63
CA ALA A 590 -3.66 -15.93 -27.50
C ALA A 590 -4.71 -17.07 -27.39
N THR A 591 -5.42 -17.17 -26.27
CA THR A 591 -6.49 -18.17 -26.05
C THR A 591 -7.90 -17.65 -26.40
N ALA A 592 -8.02 -16.52 -27.11
CA ALA A 592 -9.28 -15.98 -27.61
C ALA A 592 -10.04 -17.02 -28.46
N ASN A 593 -11.20 -17.48 -27.97
CA ASN A 593 -11.96 -18.58 -28.56
C ASN A 593 -13.48 -18.39 -28.51
N GLY A 594 -13.95 -17.15 -28.38
CA GLY A 594 -15.37 -16.81 -28.28
C GLY A 594 -15.62 -15.75 -27.21
N TYR A 595 -16.86 -15.26 -27.14
CA TYR A 595 -17.29 -14.35 -26.07
C TYR A 595 -18.06 -15.10 -24.98
N ASN A 596 -18.33 -14.45 -23.85
CA ASN A 596 -19.40 -14.89 -22.95
C ASN A 596 -20.50 -13.85 -22.84
N ARG A 597 -21.70 -14.24 -22.41
CA ARG A 597 -22.88 -13.38 -22.33
C ARG A 597 -22.93 -12.56 -21.03
N GLY A 598 -23.75 -11.53 -21.04
CA GLY A 598 -24.04 -10.73 -19.86
C GLY A 598 -25.36 -9.97 -19.95
N ASP A 599 -25.85 -9.60 -18.78
CA ASP A 599 -27.10 -8.90 -18.54
C ASP A 599 -26.82 -7.44 -18.18
N GLY A 600 -27.63 -6.53 -18.74
CA GLY A 600 -27.59 -5.14 -18.36
C GLY A 600 -28.40 -4.22 -19.26
N THR A 601 -28.74 -3.07 -18.69
CA THR A 601 -29.38 -1.94 -19.35
C THR A 601 -28.62 -0.66 -19.03
N ALA A 602 -28.34 0.15 -20.03
CA ALA A 602 -27.68 1.43 -19.86
C ALA A 602 -28.21 2.46 -20.85
N GLY A 603 -27.98 3.74 -20.58
CA GLY A 603 -28.34 4.79 -21.51
C GLY A 603 -27.94 6.17 -21.04
N PHE A 604 -28.18 7.15 -21.90
CA PHE A 604 -27.85 8.54 -21.65
C PHE A 604 -28.75 9.51 -22.41
N MET A 605 -28.82 10.73 -21.88
CA MET A 605 -29.51 11.85 -22.49
C MET A 605 -28.54 12.72 -23.27
N LEU A 606 -28.93 13.01 -24.52
CA LEU A 606 -28.23 13.85 -25.46
C LEU A 606 -28.99 15.16 -25.66
N LYS A 607 -28.25 16.29 -25.68
CA LYS A 607 -28.77 17.61 -26.05
C LYS A 607 -27.89 18.22 -27.12
N ALA A 608 -28.52 18.88 -28.09
CA ALA A 608 -27.79 19.61 -29.11
C ALA A 608 -27.30 20.97 -28.55
N GLY A 609 -26.13 21.41 -28.99
CA GLY A 609 -25.47 22.62 -28.51
C GLY A 609 -24.57 22.39 -27.29
N ASN A 610 -23.91 23.49 -26.89
CA ASN A 610 -22.98 23.48 -25.77
C ASN A 610 -23.73 23.59 -24.43
N GLN A 611 -23.54 22.62 -23.55
CA GLN A 611 -24.19 22.53 -22.24
C GLN A 611 -23.16 22.66 -21.11
N ASP A 612 -22.32 23.70 -21.12
CA ASP A 612 -21.12 23.79 -20.27
C ASP A 612 -21.38 23.49 -18.78
N ASP A 613 -22.50 23.93 -18.22
CA ASP A 613 -22.83 23.74 -16.80
C ASP A 613 -23.33 22.31 -16.46
N GLU A 614 -23.72 21.53 -17.47
CA GLU A 614 -24.42 20.25 -17.31
C GLU A 614 -23.77 19.09 -18.07
N ARG A 615 -22.78 19.36 -18.91
CA ARG A 615 -22.16 18.40 -19.80
C ARG A 615 -21.21 17.48 -19.04
N TRP A 616 -21.37 16.19 -19.29
CA TRP A 616 -20.39 15.17 -18.91
C TRP A 616 -19.31 15.02 -19.97
N ALA A 617 -19.72 14.91 -21.23
CA ALA A 617 -18.84 14.80 -22.38
C ALA A 617 -19.54 15.31 -23.66
N PHE A 618 -18.77 15.63 -24.69
CA PHE A 618 -19.32 15.79 -26.04
C PHE A 618 -19.36 14.46 -26.77
N LEU A 619 -20.47 14.15 -27.44
CA LEU A 619 -20.55 13.13 -28.49
C LEU A 619 -20.04 13.74 -29.80
N ARG A 620 -18.72 13.83 -29.91
CA ARG A 620 -18.02 14.56 -30.97
C ARG A 620 -18.22 13.93 -32.36
N GLY A 621 -18.21 12.61 -32.44
CA GLY A 621 -18.30 11.86 -33.70
C GLY A 621 -19.15 10.60 -33.59
N THR A 622 -19.91 10.24 -34.62
CA THR A 622 -20.58 8.93 -34.77
C THR A 622 -20.66 8.56 -36.24
N GLN A 623 -20.49 7.27 -36.55
CA GLN A 623 -20.68 6.74 -37.89
C GLN A 623 -21.31 5.35 -37.81
N MET A 624 -22.19 5.05 -38.75
CA MET A 624 -22.63 3.68 -39.03
C MET A 624 -22.18 3.22 -40.43
N GLY A 625 -22.04 1.92 -40.61
CA GLY A 625 -21.64 1.29 -41.87
C GLY A 625 -22.15 -0.15 -41.98
N GLN A 626 -21.84 -0.82 -43.09
CA GLN A 626 -22.21 -2.22 -43.28
C GLN A 626 -21.08 -2.99 -43.97
N ASP A 627 -20.84 -4.23 -43.53
CA ASP A 627 -19.75 -5.11 -43.99
C ASP A 627 -19.85 -5.49 -45.47
N GLY A 628 -21.04 -5.43 -46.04
CA GLY A 628 -21.36 -5.85 -47.39
C GLY A 628 -21.31 -7.36 -47.53
N ARG A 629 -20.77 -7.79 -48.66
CA ARG A 629 -20.45 -9.20 -48.91
C ARG A 629 -19.09 -9.52 -48.29
N SER A 630 -19.07 -10.38 -47.28
CA SER A 630 -17.86 -10.96 -46.67
C SER A 630 -17.83 -12.49 -46.90
N ALA A 631 -16.94 -13.21 -46.19
CA ALA A 631 -16.76 -14.66 -46.36
C ALA A 631 -18.00 -15.48 -45.94
N SER A 632 -18.76 -14.98 -44.97
CA SER A 632 -20.07 -15.49 -44.54
C SER A 632 -20.86 -14.32 -43.95
N LEU A 633 -22.17 -14.47 -43.73
CA LEU A 633 -23.00 -13.38 -43.17
C LEU A 633 -22.44 -12.83 -41.84
N SER A 634 -21.86 -13.69 -41.02
CA SER A 634 -21.32 -13.36 -39.70
C SER A 634 -19.81 -13.08 -39.67
N ALA A 635 -19.11 -13.19 -40.81
CA ALA A 635 -17.69 -12.91 -40.87
C ALA A 635 -17.46 -11.39 -40.96
N PRO A 636 -16.66 -10.79 -40.06
CA PRO A 636 -16.43 -9.35 -40.05
C PRO A 636 -15.60 -8.88 -41.26
N ASN A 637 -15.77 -7.62 -41.66
CA ASN A 637 -15.05 -7.01 -42.77
C ASN A 637 -14.13 -5.85 -42.33
N GLY A 638 -12.83 -6.10 -42.25
CA GLY A 638 -11.83 -5.10 -41.82
C GLY A 638 -11.86 -3.78 -42.59
N PRO A 639 -11.85 -3.77 -43.94
CA PRO A 639 -12.03 -2.54 -44.73
C PRO A 639 -13.33 -1.77 -44.42
N ALA A 640 -14.43 -2.46 -44.15
CA ALA A 640 -15.70 -1.81 -43.78
C ALA A 640 -15.62 -1.17 -42.40
N GLN A 641 -14.99 -1.84 -41.43
CA GLN A 641 -14.70 -1.29 -40.11
C GLN A 641 -13.80 -0.06 -40.22
N GLU A 642 -12.68 -0.13 -40.97
CA GLU A 642 -11.76 1.00 -41.21
C GLU A 642 -12.52 2.21 -41.74
N LYS A 643 -13.41 2.01 -42.72
CA LYS A 643 -14.21 3.08 -43.31
C LYS A 643 -15.19 3.68 -42.29
N CYS A 644 -15.79 2.86 -41.45
CA CYS A 644 -16.71 3.30 -40.39
C CYS A 644 -15.97 4.17 -39.36
N ILE A 645 -14.85 3.67 -38.84
CA ILE A 645 -13.98 4.38 -37.90
C ILE A 645 -13.51 5.71 -38.50
N TRP A 646 -12.97 5.67 -39.72
CA TRP A 646 -12.48 6.87 -40.40
C TRP A 646 -13.58 7.89 -40.67
N GLY A 647 -14.80 7.43 -40.94
CA GLY A 647 -15.97 8.30 -41.08
C GLY A 647 -16.26 9.09 -39.81
N ALA A 648 -16.24 8.44 -38.65
CA ALA A 648 -16.46 9.09 -37.37
C ALA A 648 -15.33 10.08 -37.00
N VAL A 649 -14.07 9.72 -37.28
CA VAL A 649 -12.90 10.61 -37.10
C VAL A 649 -13.04 11.88 -37.94
N ARG A 650 -13.48 11.73 -39.21
CA ARG A 650 -13.73 12.88 -40.10
C ARG A 650 -14.91 13.73 -39.64
N GLU A 651 -16.00 13.11 -39.20
CA GLU A 651 -17.18 13.82 -38.68
C GLU A 651 -16.83 14.60 -37.40
N ALA A 652 -16.04 13.99 -36.52
CA ALA A 652 -15.48 14.64 -35.33
C ALA A 652 -14.47 15.76 -35.65
N ARG A 653 -14.02 15.90 -36.90
CA ARG A 653 -12.96 16.84 -37.32
C ARG A 653 -11.71 16.71 -36.43
N MET A 654 -11.31 15.47 -36.15
CA MET A 654 -10.09 15.17 -35.39
C MET A 654 -9.07 14.48 -36.30
N VAL A 655 -7.80 14.52 -35.91
CA VAL A 655 -6.77 13.69 -36.52
C VAL A 655 -6.55 12.41 -35.70
N PRO A 656 -6.14 11.27 -36.30
CA PRO A 656 -5.99 10.02 -35.55
C PRO A 656 -5.14 10.12 -34.28
N PRO A 657 -4.00 10.83 -34.25
CA PRO A 657 -3.20 10.97 -33.03
C PRO A 657 -3.89 11.67 -31.84
N GLU A 658 -5.01 12.38 -32.05
CA GLU A 658 -5.81 12.96 -30.96
C GLU A 658 -6.66 11.91 -30.21
N SER A 659 -6.67 10.66 -30.70
CA SER A 659 -7.31 9.51 -30.07
C SER A 659 -6.54 9.08 -28.83
N THR A 660 -7.14 9.24 -27.65
CA THR A 660 -6.51 8.88 -26.37
C THR A 660 -6.79 7.44 -25.99
N VAL A 661 -8.06 7.04 -26.03
CA VAL A 661 -8.52 5.68 -25.69
C VAL A 661 -9.41 5.14 -26.79
N TRP A 662 -9.29 3.83 -27.03
CA TRP A 662 -10.19 3.04 -27.85
C TRP A 662 -10.81 1.92 -27.02
N GLU A 663 -12.11 2.03 -26.76
CA GLU A 663 -12.96 0.98 -26.24
C GLU A 663 -13.44 0.08 -27.40
N CYS A 664 -12.81 -1.07 -27.57
CA CYS A 664 -13.04 -1.91 -28.75
C CYS A 664 -14.34 -2.72 -28.64
N HIS A 665 -14.78 -3.26 -29.78
CA HIS A 665 -15.81 -4.27 -29.79
C HIS A 665 -15.28 -5.52 -29.06
N GLY A 666 -14.10 -6.03 -29.41
CA GLY A 666 -13.28 -6.90 -28.58
C GLY A 666 -14.00 -8.07 -27.94
N THR A 667 -14.59 -8.94 -28.75
CA THR A 667 -15.35 -10.10 -28.26
C THR A 667 -14.48 -11.24 -27.76
N GLY A 668 -13.15 -11.22 -27.95
CA GLY A 668 -12.30 -12.35 -27.58
C GLY A 668 -12.42 -13.51 -28.55
N THR A 669 -12.69 -13.19 -29.82
CA THR A 669 -12.77 -14.19 -30.89
C THR A 669 -11.45 -14.26 -31.65
N SER A 670 -11.01 -15.47 -31.98
CA SER A 670 -9.74 -15.71 -32.67
C SER A 670 -9.60 -14.95 -34.00
N LEU A 671 -10.71 -14.79 -34.73
CA LEU A 671 -10.75 -14.07 -36.01
C LEU A 671 -11.12 -12.58 -35.87
N GLY A 672 -12.07 -12.26 -34.99
CA GLY A 672 -12.62 -10.90 -34.89
C GLY A 672 -11.62 -9.90 -34.30
N ASP A 673 -10.90 -10.28 -33.23
CA ASP A 673 -9.97 -9.37 -32.55
C ASP A 673 -8.83 -8.92 -33.50
N PRO A 674 -8.16 -9.80 -34.28
CA PRO A 674 -7.19 -9.37 -35.30
C PRO A 674 -7.75 -8.44 -36.37
N ILE A 675 -8.97 -8.69 -36.84
CA ILE A 675 -9.60 -7.88 -37.89
C ILE A 675 -9.90 -6.47 -37.37
N GLU A 676 -10.43 -6.37 -36.14
CA GLU A 676 -10.69 -5.08 -35.51
C GLU A 676 -9.41 -4.29 -35.29
N VAL A 677 -8.40 -4.90 -34.64
CA VAL A 677 -7.12 -4.23 -34.36
C VAL A 677 -6.44 -3.79 -35.66
N GLY A 678 -6.48 -4.62 -36.72
CA GLY A 678 -5.96 -4.25 -38.03
C GLY A 678 -6.70 -3.06 -38.66
N ALA A 679 -8.03 -2.96 -38.51
CA ALA A 679 -8.81 -1.83 -38.98
C ALA A 679 -8.50 -0.54 -38.20
N VAL A 680 -8.37 -0.63 -36.87
CA VAL A 680 -7.94 0.45 -35.99
C VAL A 680 -6.57 0.98 -36.43
N ARG A 681 -5.60 0.07 -36.53
CA ARG A 681 -4.22 0.38 -36.87
C ARG A 681 -4.14 1.16 -38.17
N LYS A 682 -4.82 0.72 -39.24
CA LYS A 682 -4.83 1.42 -40.54
C LYS A 682 -5.36 2.86 -40.48
N VAL A 683 -6.22 3.18 -39.52
CA VAL A 683 -6.65 4.56 -39.27
C VAL A 683 -5.60 5.33 -38.47
N GLN A 684 -5.08 4.72 -37.41
CA GLN A 684 -4.18 5.37 -36.45
C GLN A 684 -2.79 5.66 -37.01
N ILE A 685 -2.23 4.78 -37.85
CA ILE A 685 -0.88 4.95 -38.44
C ILE A 685 -0.83 5.96 -39.59
N LYS A 686 -1.98 6.56 -39.99
CA LYS A 686 -1.99 7.59 -41.05
C LYS A 686 -1.17 8.81 -40.69
N MET A 687 -0.89 9.04 -39.40
CA MET A 687 -0.06 10.11 -38.90
C MET A 687 0.77 9.59 -37.70
N PRO A 688 1.99 10.09 -37.49
CA PRO A 688 2.78 9.74 -36.31
C PRO A 688 2.08 10.26 -35.05
N ARG A 689 2.17 9.48 -33.96
CA ARG A 689 1.65 9.84 -32.65
C ARG A 689 2.80 10.00 -31.66
N LYS A 690 2.65 10.94 -30.72
CA LYS A 690 3.62 11.11 -29.63
C LYS A 690 3.41 10.09 -28.52
N GLU A 691 2.14 9.79 -28.24
CA GLU A 691 1.73 8.95 -27.12
C GLU A 691 0.93 7.78 -27.63
N PRO A 692 1.15 6.54 -27.13
CA PRO A 692 0.47 5.35 -27.64
C PRO A 692 -1.05 5.40 -27.44
N LEU A 693 -1.79 4.69 -28.30
CA LEU A 693 -3.24 4.53 -28.13
C LEU A 693 -3.52 3.57 -26.99
N MET A 694 -4.24 3.99 -25.97
CA MET A 694 -4.74 3.04 -24.98
C MET A 694 -5.93 2.27 -25.54
N VAL A 695 -5.92 0.95 -25.42
CA VAL A 695 -6.97 0.07 -25.92
C VAL A 695 -7.57 -0.73 -24.77
N SER A 696 -8.91 -0.71 -24.65
CA SER A 696 -9.64 -1.45 -23.62
C SER A 696 -10.92 -2.10 -24.11
N THR A 697 -11.51 -3.00 -23.31
CA THR A 697 -12.89 -3.45 -23.48
C THR A 697 -13.59 -3.79 -22.17
N SER A 698 -14.84 -3.35 -22.03
CA SER A 698 -15.79 -3.68 -20.96
C SER A 698 -16.27 -5.13 -21.04
N LYS A 699 -16.18 -5.78 -22.21
CA LYS A 699 -16.62 -7.16 -22.38
C LYS A 699 -15.78 -8.16 -21.60
N SER A 700 -14.52 -7.81 -21.32
CA SER A 700 -13.67 -8.59 -20.43
C SER A 700 -14.22 -8.64 -19.00
N ASN A 701 -14.91 -7.58 -18.55
CA ASN A 701 -15.47 -7.48 -17.20
C ASN A 701 -16.84 -8.15 -17.09
N ILE A 702 -17.79 -7.78 -17.96
CA ILE A 702 -19.21 -8.14 -17.81
C ILE A 702 -19.75 -8.96 -18.98
N GLY A 703 -18.87 -9.46 -19.84
CA GLY A 703 -19.29 -10.23 -21.02
C GLY A 703 -19.90 -9.35 -22.10
N HIS A 704 -20.48 -10.00 -23.10
CA HIS A 704 -21.08 -9.39 -24.25
C HIS A 704 -22.58 -9.18 -24.04
N LEU A 705 -22.97 -7.94 -23.75
CA LEU A 705 -24.36 -7.54 -23.52
C LEU A 705 -25.14 -7.27 -24.82
N GLU A 706 -24.76 -7.88 -25.95
CA GLU A 706 -25.47 -7.79 -27.25
C GLU A 706 -26.10 -6.41 -27.55
N GLY A 707 -27.44 -6.28 -27.56
CA GLY A 707 -28.14 -5.02 -27.82
C GLY A 707 -27.76 -3.85 -26.90
N SER A 708 -27.30 -4.12 -25.67
CA SER A 708 -26.81 -3.13 -24.70
C SER A 708 -25.28 -2.98 -24.65
N ALA A 709 -24.53 -3.76 -25.42
CA ALA A 709 -23.06 -3.77 -25.34
C ALA A 709 -22.44 -2.39 -25.58
N ALA A 710 -22.95 -1.65 -26.58
CA ALA A 710 -22.44 -0.32 -26.87
C ALA A 710 -22.93 0.74 -25.87
N ALA A 711 -24.15 0.64 -25.35
CA ALA A 711 -24.66 1.57 -24.35
C ALA A 711 -23.76 1.60 -23.08
N VAL A 712 -23.37 0.42 -22.61
CA VAL A 712 -22.46 0.29 -21.45
C VAL A 712 -21.05 0.76 -21.81
N ALA A 713 -20.51 0.36 -22.96
CA ALA A 713 -19.21 0.83 -23.42
C ALA A 713 -19.17 2.37 -23.58
N MET A 714 -20.25 2.99 -24.06
CA MET A 714 -20.37 4.45 -24.17
C MET A 714 -20.40 5.13 -22.79
N CYS A 715 -21.11 4.56 -21.80
CA CYS A 715 -21.06 5.03 -20.41
C CYS A 715 -19.62 4.99 -19.86
N LYS A 716 -18.91 3.87 -20.08
CA LYS A 716 -17.50 3.74 -19.75
C LYS A 716 -16.64 4.79 -20.46
N CYS A 717 -16.85 5.05 -21.75
CA CYS A 717 -16.12 6.08 -22.50
C CYS A 717 -16.29 7.48 -21.90
N VAL A 718 -17.51 7.84 -21.48
CA VAL A 718 -17.80 9.11 -20.79
C VAL A 718 -17.02 9.15 -19.47
N MET A 719 -17.05 8.07 -18.67
CA MET A 719 -16.27 8.00 -17.42
C MET A 719 -14.76 8.10 -17.66
N THR A 720 -14.26 7.47 -18.72
CA THR A 720 -12.84 7.49 -19.11
C THR A 720 -12.34 8.89 -19.45
N VAL A 721 -13.13 9.70 -20.19
CA VAL A 721 -12.73 11.09 -20.50
C VAL A 721 -12.82 12.02 -19.28
N ILE A 722 -13.86 11.90 -18.44
CA ILE A 722 -14.00 12.78 -17.26
C ILE A 722 -13.03 12.42 -16.12
N LYS A 723 -12.61 11.15 -16.04
CA LYS A 723 -11.61 10.68 -15.07
C LYS A 723 -10.19 10.68 -15.63
N THR A 724 -10.01 11.03 -16.91
CA THR A 724 -8.74 11.04 -17.64
C THR A 724 -7.89 9.80 -17.38
N LYS A 725 -8.54 8.63 -17.43
CA LYS A 725 -7.95 7.32 -17.12
C LYS A 725 -8.58 6.24 -18.00
N CYS A 726 -7.76 5.31 -18.50
CA CYS A 726 -8.19 4.10 -19.17
C CYS A 726 -8.24 2.95 -18.15
N ALA A 727 -9.35 2.21 -18.11
CA ALA A 727 -9.51 1.07 -17.23
C ALA A 727 -8.85 -0.20 -17.82
N PRO A 728 -8.39 -1.14 -16.97
CA PRO A 728 -7.78 -2.38 -17.45
C PRO A 728 -8.78 -3.27 -18.22
N THR A 729 -8.24 -4.00 -19.19
CA THR A 729 -8.83 -5.18 -19.82
C THR A 729 -8.33 -6.41 -19.07
N ILE A 730 -9.27 -7.21 -18.57
CA ILE A 730 -8.93 -8.40 -17.78
C ILE A 730 -8.91 -9.66 -18.65
N HIS A 731 -8.36 -10.75 -18.10
CA HIS A 731 -8.13 -12.02 -18.81
C HIS A 731 -7.11 -11.97 -19.96
N PHE A 732 -6.37 -10.86 -20.08
CA PHE A 732 -5.30 -10.69 -21.04
C PHE A 732 -3.94 -10.99 -20.38
N LYS A 733 -3.31 -12.12 -20.76
CA LYS A 733 -2.01 -12.58 -20.23
C LYS A 733 -0.94 -12.68 -21.31
N THR A 734 -1.30 -13.23 -22.47
CA THR A 734 -0.38 -13.46 -23.59
C THR A 734 -1.02 -12.89 -24.84
N LEU A 735 -0.31 -12.04 -25.57
CA LEU A 735 -0.82 -11.39 -26.77
C LEU A 735 -1.10 -12.41 -27.87
N ASN A 736 -2.26 -12.28 -28.52
CA ASN A 736 -2.61 -13.11 -29.66
C ASN A 736 -1.64 -12.81 -30.82
N PRO A 737 -0.90 -13.82 -31.32
CA PRO A 737 0.14 -13.63 -32.35
C PRO A 737 -0.44 -13.19 -33.70
N HIS A 738 -1.75 -13.32 -33.92
CA HIS A 738 -2.42 -12.87 -35.13
C HIS A 738 -2.79 -11.38 -35.11
N LEU A 739 -2.66 -10.70 -33.97
CA LEU A 739 -2.88 -9.25 -33.92
C LEU A 739 -1.77 -8.52 -34.68
N ASP A 740 -2.15 -7.72 -35.67
CA ASP A 740 -1.24 -6.80 -36.35
C ASP A 740 -0.91 -5.62 -35.43
N HIS A 741 0.03 -5.82 -34.51
CA HIS A 741 0.47 -4.82 -33.53
C HIS A 741 1.87 -4.26 -33.84
N ALA A 742 2.58 -4.84 -34.81
CA ALA A 742 3.89 -4.35 -35.22
C ALA A 742 3.79 -2.93 -35.78
N MET A 743 4.65 -2.01 -35.32
CA MET A 743 4.63 -0.59 -35.70
C MET A 743 3.25 0.07 -35.45
N PHE A 744 2.53 -0.40 -34.44
CA PHE A 744 1.30 0.20 -33.95
C PHE A 744 1.51 0.62 -32.51
N ASP A 745 1.81 1.90 -32.31
CA ASP A 745 2.03 2.50 -31.00
C ASP A 745 0.71 2.52 -30.21
N ALA A 746 0.40 1.37 -29.59
CA ALA A 746 -0.79 1.12 -28.81
C ALA A 746 -0.46 0.27 -27.58
N ILE A 747 -1.10 0.61 -26.46
CA ILE A 747 -1.03 -0.14 -25.21
C ILE A 747 -2.38 -0.83 -25.00
N PHE A 748 -2.37 -2.16 -25.00
CA PHE A 748 -3.51 -2.96 -24.56
C PHE A 748 -3.51 -2.97 -23.04
N CYS A 749 -4.34 -2.14 -22.42
CA CYS A 749 -4.25 -1.84 -21.00
C CYS A 749 -4.58 -3.07 -20.15
N THR A 750 -3.62 -3.64 -19.42
CA THR A 750 -3.81 -4.68 -18.39
C THR A 750 -3.94 -4.08 -16.98
N GLU A 751 -3.57 -2.80 -16.83
CA GLU A 751 -3.70 -2.01 -15.62
C GLU A 751 -4.36 -0.65 -15.92
N ALA A 752 -4.73 0.07 -14.86
CA ALA A 752 -5.32 1.39 -15.01
C ALA A 752 -4.27 2.42 -15.44
N ASN A 753 -4.45 3.00 -16.63
CA ASN A 753 -3.49 3.92 -17.24
C ASN A 753 -4.03 5.35 -17.26
N PRO A 754 -3.35 6.33 -16.64
CA PRO A 754 -3.78 7.72 -16.68
C PRO A 754 -3.51 8.36 -18.04
N TYR A 755 -4.29 9.37 -18.38
CA TYR A 755 -3.98 10.24 -19.51
C TYR A 755 -2.79 11.11 -19.16
N LEU A 756 -1.99 11.44 -20.18
CA LEU A 756 -0.96 12.47 -20.10
C LEU A 756 -1.53 13.88 -20.17
N TYR A 757 -2.80 14.03 -20.51
CA TYR A 757 -3.47 15.31 -20.67
C TYR A 757 -4.71 15.42 -19.78
N ARG A 758 -5.12 16.67 -19.49
CA ARG A 758 -6.33 16.98 -18.72
C ARG A 758 -7.61 16.80 -19.52
N CYS A 759 -7.52 16.73 -20.84
CA CYS A 759 -8.64 16.39 -21.72
C CYS A 759 -8.19 15.35 -22.77
N GLY A 760 -9.16 14.69 -23.40
CA GLY A 760 -8.86 13.70 -24.41
C GLY A 760 -10.10 13.09 -25.06
N HIS A 761 -9.84 12.15 -25.97
CA HIS A 761 -10.90 11.44 -26.69
C HIS A 761 -10.96 9.97 -26.30
N CYS A 762 -12.18 9.48 -26.07
CA CYS A 762 -12.44 8.06 -25.96
C CYS A 762 -13.35 7.63 -27.11
N GLN A 763 -12.91 6.65 -27.89
CA GLN A 763 -13.65 6.08 -29.01
C GLN A 763 -14.27 4.76 -28.61
N VAL A 764 -15.40 4.41 -29.22
CA VAL A 764 -16.05 3.11 -29.02
C VAL A 764 -16.48 2.50 -30.34
N SER A 765 -16.21 1.21 -30.50
CA SER A 765 -16.65 0.39 -31.63
C SER A 765 -17.69 -0.63 -31.20
N SER A 766 -18.73 -0.82 -32.02
CA SER A 766 -19.61 -1.98 -31.89
C SER A 766 -20.04 -2.52 -33.25
N PHE A 767 -19.82 -3.82 -33.48
CA PHE A 767 -20.04 -4.48 -34.76
C PHE A 767 -21.09 -5.58 -34.60
N GLY A 768 -22.17 -5.49 -35.35
CA GLY A 768 -23.27 -6.46 -35.31
C GLY A 768 -22.94 -7.71 -36.11
N VAL A 769 -23.39 -8.88 -35.65
CA VAL A 769 -23.20 -10.15 -36.37
C VAL A 769 -23.81 -10.16 -37.78
N GLY A 770 -24.80 -9.31 -38.06
CA GLY A 770 -25.35 -9.11 -39.41
C GLY A 770 -24.52 -8.17 -40.31
N GLY A 771 -23.38 -7.69 -39.81
CA GLY A 771 -22.45 -6.82 -40.52
C GLY A 771 -22.74 -5.32 -40.40
N THR A 772 -23.77 -4.89 -39.64
CA THR A 772 -23.99 -3.46 -39.38
C THR A 772 -23.02 -2.97 -38.31
N ASN A 773 -22.17 -2.02 -38.68
CA ASN A 773 -21.10 -1.47 -37.85
C ASN A 773 -21.50 -0.11 -37.29
N GLY A 774 -21.05 0.17 -36.07
CA GLY A 774 -21.18 1.46 -35.41
C GLY A 774 -19.87 1.89 -34.77
N HIS A 775 -19.58 3.19 -34.81
CA HIS A 775 -18.45 3.80 -34.12
C HIS A 775 -18.84 5.17 -33.56
N ALA A 776 -18.40 5.51 -32.35
CA ALA A 776 -18.64 6.81 -31.72
C ALA A 776 -17.39 7.37 -31.02
N ILE A 777 -17.32 8.68 -30.89
CA ILE A 777 -16.18 9.42 -30.35
C ILE A 777 -16.69 10.41 -29.32
N PHE A 778 -16.17 10.29 -28.10
CA PHE A 778 -16.42 11.20 -27.00
C PHE A 778 -15.21 12.09 -26.75
N TRP A 779 -15.45 13.35 -26.41
CA TRP A 779 -14.44 14.25 -25.87
C TRP A 779 -14.87 14.68 -24.47
N GLY A 780 -13.92 14.77 -23.56
CA GLY A 780 -14.16 15.32 -22.22
C GLY A 780 -12.88 15.85 -21.60
N GLU A 781 -13.06 16.58 -20.52
CA GLU A 781 -12.00 17.13 -19.68
C GLU A 781 -12.21 16.67 -18.24
N GLU A 782 -11.11 16.60 -17.48
CA GLU A 782 -11.14 16.22 -16.08
C GLU A 782 -12.05 17.17 -15.29
N THR A 783 -13.21 16.67 -14.87
CA THR A 783 -14.18 17.45 -14.11
C THR A 783 -13.71 17.61 -12.67
N ARG A 784 -13.24 18.82 -12.36
CA ARG A 784 -12.93 19.46 -11.06
C ARG A 784 -13.13 18.59 -9.81
N GLU A 785 -12.08 17.88 -9.41
CA GLU A 785 -11.56 18.07 -8.06
C GLU A 785 -10.32 18.97 -8.22
N ALA A 786 -10.20 20.02 -7.40
CA ALA A 786 -8.95 20.77 -7.37
C ALA A 786 -7.83 19.76 -7.03
N PRO A 787 -6.73 19.71 -7.80
CA PRO A 787 -5.62 18.84 -7.46
C PRO A 787 -5.20 19.12 -6.03
N ASN A 788 -4.94 18.09 -5.23
CA ASN A 788 -4.33 18.30 -3.94
C ASN A 788 -2.90 18.80 -4.17
N TYR A 789 -2.73 20.13 -4.21
CA TYR A 789 -1.47 20.78 -4.53
C TYR A 789 -0.39 20.48 -3.49
N GLN A 790 -0.76 20.19 -2.23
CA GLN A 790 0.19 19.71 -1.23
C GLN A 790 0.76 18.34 -1.60
N MET A 791 -0.10 17.41 -2.03
CA MET A 791 0.33 16.10 -2.52
C MET A 791 1.15 16.20 -3.80
N LEU A 792 0.78 17.07 -4.75
CA LEU A 792 1.56 17.27 -5.96
C LEU A 792 2.92 17.91 -5.68
N PHE A 793 2.97 18.89 -4.78
CA PHE A 793 4.21 19.51 -4.33
C PHE A 793 5.13 18.49 -3.65
N TYR A 794 4.58 17.69 -2.74
CA TYR A 794 5.33 16.61 -2.08
C TYR A 794 5.83 15.57 -3.08
N LYS A 795 5.00 15.17 -4.06
CA LYS A 795 5.41 14.26 -5.13
C LYS A 795 6.53 14.85 -5.98
N LYS A 796 6.41 16.12 -6.38
CA LYS A 796 7.40 16.81 -7.19
C LYS A 796 8.74 16.96 -6.47
N MET A 797 8.68 17.26 -5.17
CA MET A 797 9.85 17.31 -4.29
C MET A 797 10.54 15.94 -4.21
N LYS A 798 9.81 14.82 -4.17
CA LYS A 798 10.39 13.46 -4.24
C LYS A 798 11.00 13.11 -5.59
N GLU A 799 10.47 13.64 -6.69
CA GLU A 799 11.02 13.44 -8.04
C GLU A 799 12.34 14.20 -8.27
N CYS A 800 12.64 15.19 -7.43
CA CYS A 800 13.83 16.03 -7.50
C CYS A 800 14.80 15.64 -6.38
N PRO A 801 15.70 14.66 -6.59
CA PRO A 801 16.63 14.21 -5.56
C PRO A 801 17.54 15.36 -5.10
N ALA A 802 17.92 15.33 -3.82
CA ALA A 802 18.96 16.22 -3.31
C ALA A 802 20.29 15.90 -4.01
N GLN A 803 21.05 16.94 -4.34
CA GLN A 803 22.38 16.79 -4.90
C GLN A 803 23.38 16.56 -3.78
N ILE A 804 24.35 15.68 -4.04
CA ILE A 804 25.44 15.40 -3.12
C ILE A 804 26.76 15.42 -3.89
N ILE A 805 27.77 16.09 -3.33
CA ILE A 805 29.13 16.14 -3.88
C ILE A 805 30.07 15.65 -2.78
N ALA A 806 30.69 14.51 -3.00
CA ALA A 806 31.66 13.94 -2.07
C ALA A 806 33.04 14.62 -2.22
N ASP A 807 33.62 15.04 -1.10
CA ASP A 807 35.01 15.48 -0.98
C ASP A 807 35.78 14.52 -0.06
N GLY A 808 36.41 13.50 -0.66
CA GLY A 808 37.11 12.44 0.05
C GLY A 808 36.18 11.47 0.80
N THR A 809 36.74 10.75 1.79
CA THR A 809 36.04 9.67 2.51
C THR A 809 35.31 10.10 3.78
N ASN A 810 35.43 11.37 4.19
CA ASN A 810 34.79 11.87 5.40
C ASN A 810 33.49 12.61 5.04
N PRO A 811 32.30 12.05 5.35
CA PRO A 811 31.01 12.67 5.04
C PRO A 811 30.86 14.09 5.58
N LYS A 812 31.56 14.45 6.68
CA LYS A 812 31.51 15.82 7.22
C LYS A 812 31.99 16.90 6.24
N ASN A 813 32.77 16.52 5.22
CA ASN A 813 33.30 17.44 4.21
C ASN A 813 32.43 17.48 2.94
N TRP A 814 31.37 16.67 2.86
CA TRP A 814 30.55 16.57 1.64
C TRP A 814 29.54 17.70 1.56
N GLU A 815 29.26 18.16 0.35
CA GLU A 815 28.20 19.14 0.10
C GLU A 815 26.88 18.42 -0.18
N TYR A 816 25.85 18.69 0.61
CA TYR A 816 24.52 18.11 0.47
C TYR A 816 23.46 19.20 0.34
N SER A 817 22.63 19.14 -0.70
CA SER A 817 21.64 20.18 -1.01
C SER A 817 20.27 19.96 -0.36
N GLY A 818 20.06 18.84 0.33
CA GLY A 818 18.81 18.55 1.03
C GLY A 818 18.69 19.30 2.35
N PRO A 819 17.67 19.00 3.17
CA PRO A 819 17.62 19.55 4.52
C PRO A 819 18.88 19.08 5.26
N GLY A 820 19.62 20.01 5.88
CA GLY A 820 20.75 19.65 6.72
C GLY A 820 20.25 18.73 7.84
N PHE A 821 20.99 17.67 8.15
CA PHE A 821 20.52 16.62 9.04
C PHE A 821 20.43 17.03 10.54
N ASP A 822 20.77 18.27 10.86
CA ASP A 822 20.76 18.88 12.19
C ASP A 822 19.35 19.33 12.67
N TRP A 823 18.28 18.67 12.21
CA TRP A 823 16.91 18.99 12.61
C TRP A 823 16.60 18.46 14.02
N LYS A 824 15.92 19.29 14.81
CA LYS A 824 15.24 18.94 16.07
C LYS A 824 13.76 18.67 15.81
N ASP A 825 13.08 18.03 16.75
CA ASP A 825 11.62 17.88 16.72
C ASP A 825 10.97 19.25 16.46
N GLU A 826 10.06 19.30 15.47
CA GLU A 826 9.33 20.51 15.01
C GLU A 826 10.12 21.57 14.21
N SER A 827 11.36 21.29 13.80
CA SER A 827 12.16 22.22 12.97
C SER A 827 11.40 22.67 11.70
N LYS A 828 11.32 24.00 11.48
CA LYS A 828 10.62 24.59 10.34
C LYS A 828 11.56 24.93 9.19
N TYR A 829 11.18 24.52 7.98
CA TYR A 829 11.91 24.80 6.75
C TYR A 829 11.00 25.47 5.72
N THR A 830 11.56 26.44 4.99
CA THR A 830 10.95 26.95 3.77
C THR A 830 11.50 26.15 2.58
N VAL A 831 10.61 25.50 1.83
CA VAL A 831 10.98 24.66 0.67
C VAL A 831 10.57 25.36 -0.62
N LYS A 832 11.53 25.53 -1.55
CA LYS A 832 11.29 26.13 -2.86
C LYS A 832 11.65 25.15 -3.97
N ILE A 833 10.76 24.99 -4.94
CA ILE A 833 11.02 24.24 -6.18
C ILE A 833 11.23 25.26 -7.29
N GLU A 834 12.41 25.28 -7.90
CA GLU A 834 12.74 26.20 -8.98
C GLU A 834 13.42 25.47 -10.14
N LYS A 835 13.39 26.09 -11.32
CA LYS A 835 14.06 25.55 -12.50
C LYS A 835 15.49 26.07 -12.53
N ASP A 836 16.47 25.19 -12.55
CA ASP A 836 17.86 25.55 -12.77
C ASP A 836 18.02 26.07 -14.20
N LEU A 837 18.54 27.29 -14.32
CA LEU A 837 18.72 28.00 -15.59
C LEU A 837 19.80 27.36 -16.47
N THR A 838 20.65 26.49 -15.92
CA THR A 838 21.74 25.84 -16.65
C THR A 838 21.39 24.43 -17.13
N SER A 839 20.76 23.61 -16.30
CA SER A 839 20.38 22.24 -16.63
C SER A 839 18.94 22.07 -17.15
N ASP A 840 18.11 23.11 -17.03
CA ASP A 840 16.66 23.07 -17.28
C ASP A 840 15.90 22.09 -16.36
N ALA A 841 16.57 21.51 -15.35
CA ALA A 841 16.00 20.62 -14.36
C ALA A 841 15.34 21.37 -13.20
N PHE A 842 14.41 20.72 -12.49
CA PHE A 842 13.85 21.27 -11.27
C PHE A 842 14.71 20.90 -10.06
N VAL A 843 15.05 21.90 -9.23
CA VAL A 843 15.87 21.75 -8.03
C VAL A 843 15.03 22.16 -6.81
N VAL A 844 15.20 21.43 -5.71
CA VAL A 844 14.57 21.73 -4.41
C VAL A 844 15.59 22.44 -3.53
N LYS A 845 15.23 23.61 -3.02
CA LYS A 845 16.01 24.37 -2.04
C LYS A 845 15.34 24.35 -0.68
N TRP A 846 16.14 24.10 0.35
CA TRP A 846 15.74 24.07 1.75
C TRP A 846 16.36 25.24 2.50
N GLU A 847 15.53 26.06 3.15
CA GLU A 847 15.98 27.17 4.00
C GLU A 847 15.44 26.94 5.42
N LYS A 848 16.33 26.61 6.37
CA LYS A 848 15.98 26.40 7.79
C LYS A 848 15.57 27.74 8.41
N GLN A 849 14.45 27.78 9.14
CA GLN A 849 14.09 28.94 9.96
C GLN A 849 14.85 28.83 11.28
N GLU A 850 15.55 29.90 11.69
CA GLU A 850 16.32 29.91 12.95
C GLU A 850 15.37 29.80 14.15
N GLU A 851 15.52 28.73 14.93
CA GLU A 851 14.94 28.59 16.27
C GLU A 851 16.05 28.71 17.32
N GLY A 852 15.76 29.40 18.42
CA GLY A 852 16.71 29.62 19.51
C GLY A 852 17.27 28.32 20.07
N GLU A 853 18.55 28.32 20.43
CA GLU A 853 19.19 27.17 21.08
C GLU A 853 18.46 26.83 22.39
N ILE A 854 18.21 25.54 22.62
CA ILE A 854 17.71 25.06 23.90
C ILE A 854 18.90 25.06 24.85
N GLU A 855 19.07 26.14 25.61
CA GLU A 855 20.09 26.23 26.65
C GLU A 855 19.81 25.22 27.76
N VAL A 856 20.82 24.41 28.08
CA VAL A 856 20.80 23.51 29.23
C VAL A 856 20.85 24.38 30.50
N PRO A 857 19.85 24.33 31.38
CA PRO A 857 19.81 25.18 32.58
C PRO A 857 20.95 24.86 33.56
N GLU A 858 21.57 25.87 34.16
CA GLU A 858 22.63 25.68 35.17
C GLU A 858 22.11 25.05 36.47
N PHE A 859 20.82 25.28 36.81
CA PHE A 859 20.17 24.68 37.96
C PHE A 859 18.65 24.58 37.76
N TYR A 860 18.00 23.79 38.62
CA TYR A 860 16.54 23.67 38.68
C TYR A 860 16.02 24.13 40.04
N SER A 861 14.78 24.62 40.08
CA SER A 861 14.07 24.95 41.32
C SER A 861 12.66 24.36 41.32
N ILE A 862 12.15 24.04 42.50
CA ILE A 862 10.78 23.60 42.71
C ILE A 862 9.92 24.79 43.13
N THR A 863 8.66 24.80 42.69
CA THR A 863 7.66 25.77 43.12
C THR A 863 6.34 25.04 43.38
N GLY A 864 5.58 25.43 44.40
CA GLY A 864 4.32 24.75 44.68
C GLY A 864 3.61 25.19 45.95
N THR A 865 2.65 24.38 46.41
CA THR A 865 1.82 24.71 47.58
C THR A 865 2.59 24.73 48.90
N HIS A 866 3.77 24.14 48.99
CA HIS A 866 4.63 24.15 50.18
C HIS A 866 5.31 25.49 50.42
N ASN A 867 5.58 26.26 49.36
CA ASN A 867 6.29 27.53 49.42
C ASN A 867 5.48 28.68 48.81
N GLU A 868 4.15 28.55 48.77
CA GLU A 868 3.23 29.56 48.18
C GLU A 868 3.60 29.96 46.75
N TRP A 869 4.08 28.99 45.95
CA TRP A 869 4.55 29.18 44.59
C TRP A 869 5.77 30.11 44.45
N GLN A 870 6.60 30.18 45.49
CA GLN A 870 7.94 30.76 45.41
C GLN A 870 8.94 29.73 44.84
N ASP A 871 10.16 30.15 44.54
CA ASP A 871 11.21 29.31 43.99
C ASP A 871 12.13 28.75 45.09
N ASP A 872 12.25 27.42 45.17
CA ASP A 872 13.22 26.75 46.04
C ASP A 872 14.22 25.96 45.20
N ARG A 873 15.50 26.26 45.36
CA ARG A 873 16.56 25.64 44.55
C ARG A 873 16.73 24.14 44.88
N MET A 874 16.81 23.31 43.85
CA MET A 874 17.15 21.89 43.97
C MET A 874 18.67 21.71 44.11
N MET A 875 19.08 20.74 44.93
CA MET A 875 20.47 20.33 45.11
C MET A 875 20.87 19.31 44.05
N GLU A 876 22.14 19.28 43.67
CA GLU A 876 22.69 18.22 42.80
C GLU A 876 22.88 16.92 43.59
N GLY A 877 22.50 15.80 42.98
CA GLY A 877 22.67 14.46 43.52
C GLY A 877 24.01 13.82 43.14
N ASP A 878 24.22 12.59 43.62
CA ASP A 878 25.47 11.84 43.40
C ASP A 878 25.66 11.33 41.95
N VAL A 879 24.61 11.44 41.13
CA VAL A 879 24.60 11.03 39.71
C VAL A 879 24.52 12.29 38.84
N PRO A 880 25.39 12.45 37.82
CA PRO A 880 25.32 13.59 36.90
C PRO A 880 23.92 13.76 36.29
N GLY A 881 23.37 14.98 36.36
CA GLY A 881 22.02 15.29 35.88
C GLY A 881 20.89 14.96 36.86
N LEU A 882 21.16 14.40 38.04
CA LEU A 882 20.17 14.23 39.10
C LEU A 882 20.12 15.48 39.99
N TYR A 883 18.92 16.04 40.18
CA TYR A 883 18.65 17.14 41.08
C TYR A 883 17.59 16.71 42.08
N TYR A 884 17.69 17.10 43.35
CA TYR A 884 16.72 16.75 44.37
C TYR A 884 16.45 17.87 45.38
N VAL A 885 15.29 17.82 46.01
CA VAL A 885 14.89 18.74 47.09
C VAL A 885 14.01 17.99 48.08
N VAL A 886 14.14 18.33 49.36
CA VAL A 886 13.31 17.78 50.42
C VAL A 886 12.28 18.84 50.81
N VAL A 887 11.01 18.49 50.72
CA VAL A 887 9.88 19.39 50.98
C VAL A 887 8.91 18.77 51.97
N GLU A 888 8.33 19.59 52.85
CA GLU A 888 7.33 19.15 53.81
C GLU A 888 5.93 19.13 53.19
N VAL A 889 5.16 18.07 53.42
CA VAL A 889 3.79 17.97 52.92
C VAL A 889 2.87 18.93 53.69
N PRO A 890 2.17 19.87 53.02
CA PRO A 890 1.31 20.85 53.67
C PRO A 890 0.14 20.25 54.45
N ASP A 891 -0.50 21.07 55.28
CA ASP A 891 -1.70 20.74 56.07
C ASP A 891 -2.86 20.13 55.26
N SER A 892 -2.93 20.41 53.96
CA SER A 892 -3.91 19.85 53.02
C SER A 892 -3.73 18.35 52.74
N GLY A 893 -2.57 17.76 53.09
CA GLY A 893 -2.24 16.37 52.78
C GLY A 893 -1.83 16.12 51.32
N SER A 894 -1.72 17.18 50.50
CA SER A 894 -1.27 17.11 49.11
C SER A 894 -0.34 18.27 48.77
N LEU A 895 0.77 17.94 48.14
CA LEU A 895 1.75 18.86 47.58
C LEU A 895 1.52 18.98 46.07
N ASP A 896 1.12 20.16 45.61
CA ASP A 896 1.10 20.48 44.18
C ASP A 896 2.37 21.24 43.84
N PHE A 897 3.11 20.81 42.81
CA PHE A 897 4.38 21.42 42.45
C PHE A 897 4.73 21.34 40.96
N ARG A 898 5.63 22.24 40.54
CA ARG A 898 6.30 22.28 39.24
C ARG A 898 7.79 22.46 39.45
N ILE A 899 8.56 22.18 38.40
CA ILE A 899 9.99 22.51 38.36
C ILE A 899 10.18 23.70 37.42
N MET A 900 11.18 24.54 37.69
CA MET A 900 11.57 25.67 36.83
C MET A 900 13.05 25.52 36.49
N ALA A 901 13.39 25.82 35.24
CA ALA A 901 14.78 25.99 34.84
C ALA A 901 15.28 27.35 35.34
N GLU A 902 16.40 27.37 36.08
CA GLU A 902 17.05 28.59 36.60
C GLU A 902 16.15 29.52 37.44
N GLY A 903 15.05 28.99 38.01
CA GLY A 903 14.08 29.81 38.75
C GLY A 903 13.19 30.69 37.87
N ASP A 904 13.23 30.54 36.55
CA ASP A 904 12.42 31.32 35.64
C ASP A 904 11.02 30.71 35.45
N GLN A 905 9.98 31.47 35.83
CA GLN A 905 8.58 31.07 35.65
C GLN A 905 8.18 30.92 34.18
N GLU A 906 8.87 31.60 33.25
CA GLU A 906 8.65 31.43 31.81
C GLU A 906 9.31 30.15 31.28
N ARG A 907 10.14 29.47 32.08
CA ARG A 907 10.82 28.21 31.75
C ARG A 907 10.39 27.09 32.68
N SER A 908 9.06 26.94 32.79
CA SER A 908 8.43 25.97 33.68
C SER A 908 8.38 24.55 33.07
N ILE A 909 8.52 23.55 33.93
CA ILE A 909 8.57 22.12 33.62
C ILE A 909 7.47 21.43 34.43
N GLY A 910 6.64 20.65 33.75
CA GLY A 910 5.43 20.06 34.31
C GLY A 910 5.00 18.80 33.56
N PRO A 911 4.00 18.07 34.06
CA PRO A 911 3.47 16.90 33.39
C PRO A 911 2.65 17.29 32.13
N ASP A 912 2.48 16.35 31.21
CA ASP A 912 1.56 16.47 30.07
C ASP A 912 0.07 16.47 30.46
N ILE A 913 -0.24 15.92 31.64
CA ILE A 913 -1.59 15.79 32.20
C ILE A 913 -1.80 16.78 33.35
N GLU A 914 -2.98 17.40 33.41
CA GLU A 914 -3.39 18.28 34.50
C GLU A 914 -3.47 17.52 35.85
N ALA A 915 -2.93 18.11 36.92
CA ALA A 915 -2.91 17.54 38.27
C ALA A 915 -2.38 16.08 38.34
N CYS A 916 -1.21 15.83 37.76
CA CYS A 916 -0.67 14.48 37.60
C CYS A 916 -0.20 13.86 38.92
N THR A 917 -0.79 12.71 39.29
CA THR A 917 -0.40 11.93 40.48
C THR A 917 0.56 10.78 40.16
N LYS A 918 0.88 10.55 38.88
CA LYS A 918 1.75 9.46 38.41
C LYS A 918 3.20 9.94 38.30
N LYS A 919 4.15 9.10 38.73
CA LYS A 919 5.59 9.33 38.57
C LYS A 919 6.12 9.04 37.15
N THR A 920 5.29 8.47 36.28
CA THR A 920 5.66 7.99 34.94
C THR A 920 5.02 8.81 33.83
N ALA A 921 4.50 10.00 34.12
CA ALA A 921 3.90 10.86 33.11
C ALA A 921 4.99 11.54 32.25
N GLN A 922 4.64 11.88 31.01
CA GLN A 922 5.56 12.59 30.12
C GLN A 922 5.80 13.99 30.67
N ILE A 923 7.06 14.41 30.71
CA ILE A 923 7.47 15.73 31.20
C ILE A 923 7.51 16.70 30.02
N ARG A 924 6.78 17.82 30.13
CA ARG A 924 6.78 18.96 29.21
C ARG A 924 7.61 20.11 29.76
N GLY A 925 8.05 21.01 28.89
CA GLY A 925 8.89 22.13 29.25
C GLY A 925 10.40 21.92 29.05
N PRO A 926 11.23 22.97 29.21
CA PRO A 926 10.87 24.29 29.73
C PRO A 926 9.99 25.07 28.75
N GLU A 927 8.79 25.47 29.18
CA GLU A 927 7.77 26.14 28.35
C GLU A 927 7.15 27.30 29.14
N LYS A 928 6.74 28.34 28.40
CA LYS A 928 6.07 29.52 28.95
C LYS A 928 4.61 29.22 29.28
N ASP A 929 4.12 29.78 30.39
CA ASP A 929 2.72 29.70 30.83
C ASP A 929 2.19 28.27 31.02
N LEU A 930 3.04 27.30 31.38
CA LEU A 930 2.60 25.91 31.62
C LEU A 930 1.67 25.87 32.83
N THR A 931 0.46 25.35 32.65
CA THR A 931 -0.59 25.30 33.70
C THR A 931 -0.68 23.96 34.42
N THR A 932 -0.01 22.92 33.93
CA THR A 932 -0.01 21.57 34.51
C THR A 932 0.96 21.46 35.69
N PHE A 933 0.69 20.58 36.66
CA PHE A 933 1.52 20.39 37.86
C PHE A 933 1.44 18.94 38.37
N TRP A 934 2.45 18.50 39.10
CA TRP A 934 2.42 17.22 39.81
C TRP A 934 1.73 17.37 41.16
N ARG A 935 0.99 16.34 41.58
CA ARG A 935 0.33 16.25 42.87
C ARG A 935 0.84 15.03 43.64
N ALA A 936 1.65 15.27 44.67
CA ALA A 936 2.11 14.25 45.59
C ALA A 936 1.25 14.24 46.87
N ALA A 937 0.63 13.12 47.20
CA ALA A 937 -0.13 12.95 48.44
C ALA A 937 0.74 12.30 49.53
N GLY A 938 0.60 12.78 50.77
CA GLY A 938 1.34 12.23 51.91
C GLY A 938 0.72 12.63 53.25
N PRO A 939 1.12 11.97 54.36
CA PRO A 939 0.72 12.41 55.70
C PRO A 939 1.16 13.85 55.95
N LYS A 940 0.31 14.63 56.62
CA LYS A 940 0.62 15.99 57.07
C LYS A 940 1.97 16.03 57.80
N ASN A 941 2.81 17.01 57.45
CA ASN A 941 4.14 17.23 58.04
C ASN A 941 5.16 16.10 57.78
N SER A 942 4.91 15.23 56.80
CA SER A 942 5.93 14.25 56.37
C SER A 942 6.89 14.89 55.36
N LEU A 943 8.15 14.44 55.40
CA LEU A 943 9.18 14.88 54.46
C LEU A 943 9.10 14.05 53.16
N LEU A 944 9.11 14.76 52.04
CA LEU A 944 9.07 14.19 50.70
C LEU A 944 10.32 14.65 49.93
N ARG A 945 11.13 13.70 49.47
CA ARG A 945 12.27 13.96 48.60
C ARG A 945 11.81 13.87 47.14
N VAL A 946 11.78 15.00 46.45
CA VAL A 946 11.50 15.09 45.01
C VAL A 946 12.81 15.06 44.26
N GLU A 947 12.93 14.18 43.27
CA GLU A 947 14.13 14.03 42.44
C GLU A 947 13.77 14.19 40.96
N LEU A 948 14.48 15.08 40.28
CA LEU A 948 14.45 15.29 38.84
C LEU A 948 15.76 14.78 38.25
N TYR A 949 15.70 13.76 37.40
CA TYR A 949 16.80 13.38 36.52
C TYR A 949 16.62 14.07 35.17
N ALA A 950 17.57 14.95 34.82
CA ALA A 950 17.58 15.75 33.60
C ALA A 950 18.95 15.64 32.91
N PRO A 951 19.20 14.58 32.12
CA PRO A 951 20.46 14.40 31.40
C PRO A 951 20.60 15.40 30.24
N ALA A 952 21.83 15.66 29.80
CA ALA A 952 22.12 16.56 28.67
C ALA A 952 21.49 16.09 27.33
N LYS A 953 21.27 14.78 27.18
CA LYS A 953 20.53 14.14 26.08
C LYS A 953 19.64 13.04 26.66
N GLY A 954 18.42 12.89 26.14
CA GLY A 954 17.45 11.88 26.60
C GLY A 954 16.24 12.46 27.33
N LYS A 955 15.35 11.58 27.82
CA LYS A 955 14.12 11.99 28.51
C LYS A 955 14.40 12.37 29.96
N ARG A 956 13.66 13.37 30.46
CA ARG A 956 13.66 13.74 31.88
C ARG A 956 12.76 12.80 32.67
N PHE A 957 13.16 12.48 33.89
CA PHE A 957 12.37 11.65 34.81
C PHE A 957 12.19 12.38 36.13
N LEU A 958 10.98 12.32 36.68
CA LEU A 958 10.68 12.91 37.98
C LEU A 958 10.13 11.81 38.88
N THR A 959 10.72 11.65 40.05
CA THR A 959 10.22 10.77 41.11
C THR A 959 10.12 11.54 42.41
N TRP A 960 9.35 11.00 43.35
CA TRP A 960 9.32 11.52 44.71
C TRP A 960 9.16 10.37 45.69
N LEU A 961 9.89 10.42 46.79
CA LEU A 961 9.93 9.37 47.80
C LEU A 961 9.68 10.01 49.17
N ARG A 962 9.04 9.27 50.08
CA ARG A 962 8.95 9.72 51.47
C ARG A 962 10.31 9.53 52.11
N GLU A 963 10.85 10.57 52.73
CA GLU A 963 12.10 10.49 53.47
C GLU A 963 11.86 9.85 54.84
N LYS A 964 12.87 9.17 55.39
CA LYS A 964 12.75 8.49 56.68
C LYS A 964 12.63 9.52 57.80
N ASP A 965 11.68 9.31 58.70
CA ASP A 965 11.67 9.96 60.01
C ASP A 965 12.94 9.53 60.78
N GLU A 966 13.40 10.32 61.77
CA GLU A 966 14.69 10.18 62.50
C GLU A 966 14.98 8.76 63.09
N ASP A 967 13.99 7.87 63.12
CA ASP A 967 14.05 6.50 63.68
C ASP A 967 14.36 5.38 62.66
N GLY A 968 14.58 5.67 61.37
CA GLY A 968 15.30 4.76 60.48
C GLY A 968 14.53 3.56 59.86
N GLU A 969 13.21 3.41 60.05
CA GLU A 969 12.44 2.33 59.41
C GLU A 969 11.98 2.67 57.96
N TRP A 970 12.14 1.73 57.03
CA TRP A 970 11.62 1.84 55.66
C TRP A 970 10.12 1.49 55.64
N GLY A 971 9.25 2.48 55.46
CA GLY A 971 7.85 2.24 55.10
C GLY A 971 7.75 1.71 53.66
N ALA A 972 7.11 0.57 53.47
CA ALA A 972 6.96 -0.11 52.18
C ALA A 972 6.48 0.83 51.05
N THR A 973 7.01 0.59 49.85
CA THR A 973 6.54 1.15 48.57
C THR A 973 5.02 1.06 48.49
N LEU A 974 4.34 2.21 48.46
CA LEU A 974 2.88 2.28 48.28
C LEU A 974 2.52 1.68 46.92
N ARG A 975 2.01 0.44 46.94
CA ARG A 975 1.13 -0.07 45.87
C ARG A 975 -0.10 0.83 45.82
N GLY A 976 -0.43 1.33 44.64
CA GLY A 976 -1.57 2.21 44.41
C GLY A 976 -2.84 1.63 45.02
N THR A 977 -3.41 2.35 45.97
CA THR A 977 -4.76 2.10 46.46
C THR A 977 -5.76 2.53 45.41
N ALA A 978 -6.49 1.54 44.88
CA ALA A 978 -7.70 1.71 44.11
C ALA A 978 -8.68 2.63 44.88
N ALA A 979 -9.22 3.61 44.17
CA ALA A 979 -10.27 4.47 44.67
C ALA A 979 -11.56 3.66 44.87
N ALA A 980 -12.20 3.95 46.01
CA ALA A 980 -13.54 3.60 46.46
C ALA A 980 -14.52 3.03 45.40
N GLU A 981 -14.96 1.80 45.65
CA GLU A 981 -16.27 1.31 45.21
C GLU A 981 -17.36 2.14 45.90
N GLY A 982 -18.05 2.95 45.12
CA GLY A 982 -19.36 3.47 45.49
C GLY A 982 -20.42 2.43 45.15
N GLU A 983 -21.26 2.12 46.13
CA GLU A 983 -22.55 1.45 45.91
C GLU A 983 -23.40 2.28 44.92
N ALA A 984 -23.83 1.67 43.82
CA ALA A 984 -25.13 1.91 43.21
C ALA A 984 -25.48 0.75 42.27
N GLU A 985 -26.47 -0.03 42.67
CA GLU A 985 -27.30 -0.83 41.78
C GLU A 985 -27.96 0.05 40.71
N VAL A 986 -28.32 -0.60 39.60
CA VAL A 986 -29.43 -0.35 38.65
C VAL A 986 -28.97 -0.20 37.19
N GLU A 987 -29.34 -1.26 36.44
CA GLU A 987 -29.40 -1.51 34.98
C GLU A 987 -28.13 -1.58 34.12
#